data_AF-A0A833ERN2-F1
#
_entry.id   AF-A0A833ERN2-F1
#
_cell.length_a   1.000
_cell.length_b   1.000
_cell.length_c   1.000
_cell.angle_alpha   90.00
_cell.angle_beta   90.00
_cell.angle_gamma   90.00
#
_symmetry.space_group_name_H-M   'P 1'
#
loop_
_entity.id
_entity.type
_entity.pdbx_description
1 polymer ?
#
loop_
_entity_poly.entity_id
_entity_poly.type
_entity_poly.pdbx_seq_one_letter_code
_entity_poly.pdbx_strand_id
1 'polypeptide(L)'
;MTDTNLIAKAEKLFLEGEVEQARTQFEHALEENPYNAEILNNLGVISHESGDPYTAEAYFLRAIENDNETKDSYLNLLPILCEIGSVTCTVLLADYMLSKFPGQRDVEQQVAEVIQFIAKDFATKIPGLTASYWHDRNILKYSDLYQFLLFPNKKKNHQPELTPFIHALRIAAEKDAYIDACKLMNPKFQIEKKSPLEYLLLSCFWLAVNRIYECRLFASFLLDDKEYGPLARRLLDLTIPKENSRAVADAYQHILIVMEEGIGNMVMLTPALQAIHQRLPMSKITVLCSDIAAQIIDDLPYVHKTISALKAEKFDLVLNTIWAQQTIKKYETSLYEQADFHFSSDFKIGIDHEIEANFRLANFLGHGGPVPEPQVCSAPCELIDFTGRQLAVLANTTVNNNGWERKRWPYYPQLAEKLMQDGYQVVVVGGADEAKKFSGKYWPQGVQDLQGQLSLKETAGLIKKASIFIGNDSGPAHMAAALGIPTYVLFGPSLISKNRPFGKQVAVLSKEMPCSPCQYTERWAKCTDWQCMASLTVDRVFDRIKNTSAPQGCLLGRKDSHELKIVNRQNKLFVKNDVSEEPLRIHLVGKGVTNFPWGMEIEMQRVFERMGCEVMQTDYVAHANDFANRFFRPAHLMLVFRGSGIPGELIQRVPYKTVLWYQDDVFAAGHVRKDLQYNARFFDHVSTFDNNAIMEYKKYGVEKIDWLPLGATPEIYNKQFLPKKYDVSFVGNIYPNRKALFDRLAKKFNLHVSQAFAQDAARIYNEAKIVLNLGIGKTGIQQRVFE
;
A
#
# COMPACT_ATOMS: atom_id res chain seq x y z
N MET A 1 6.02 15.02 -46.53
CA MET A 1 5.30 14.05 -47.37
C MET A 1 4.10 13.60 -46.55
N THR A 2 2.93 13.36 -47.13
CA THR A 2 1.77 12.89 -46.33
C THR A 2 2.06 11.50 -45.76
N ASP A 3 1.55 11.22 -44.55
CA ASP A 3 1.69 9.97 -43.75
C ASP A 3 1.59 8.69 -44.61
N THR A 4 0.66 8.68 -45.57
CA THR A 4 0.39 7.59 -46.52
C THR A 4 1.54 7.25 -47.46
N ASN A 5 2.41 8.21 -47.78
CA ASN A 5 3.51 8.02 -48.75
C ASN A 5 4.76 7.40 -48.10
N LEU A 6 4.88 7.51 -46.76
CA LEU A 6 5.94 6.88 -45.97
C LEU A 6 5.62 5.41 -45.68
N ILE A 7 4.38 5.09 -45.32
CA ILE A 7 3.91 3.72 -45.06
C ILE A 7 4.05 2.85 -46.32
N ALA A 8 3.51 3.30 -47.46
CA ALA A 8 3.59 2.55 -48.72
C ALA A 8 5.04 2.32 -49.21
N LYS A 9 5.95 3.24 -48.88
CA LYS A 9 7.38 3.10 -49.19
C LYS A 9 8.05 2.09 -48.27
N ALA A 10 7.70 2.06 -46.99
CA ALA A 10 8.21 1.10 -46.01
C ALA A 10 7.72 -0.33 -46.33
N GLU A 11 6.46 -0.49 -46.73
CA GLU A 11 5.90 -1.78 -47.17
C GLU A 11 6.60 -2.30 -48.43
N LYS A 12 6.88 -1.42 -49.40
CA LYS A 12 7.62 -1.80 -50.59
C LYS A 12 9.04 -2.30 -50.26
N LEU A 13 9.74 -1.61 -49.36
CA LEU A 13 11.07 -2.03 -48.90
C LEU A 13 11.03 -3.38 -48.18
N PHE A 14 9.97 -3.63 -47.41
CA PHE A 14 9.77 -4.92 -46.73
C PHE A 14 9.56 -6.05 -47.75
N LEU A 15 8.71 -5.85 -48.76
CA LEU A 15 8.47 -6.82 -49.84
C LEU A 15 9.71 -7.06 -50.73
N GLU A 16 10.61 -6.09 -50.85
CA GLU A 16 11.87 -6.20 -51.57
C GLU A 16 12.98 -6.89 -50.75
N GLY A 17 12.71 -7.24 -49.48
CA GLY A 17 13.65 -7.94 -48.58
C GLY A 17 14.61 -7.02 -47.82
N GLU A 18 14.43 -5.70 -47.92
CA GLU A 18 15.24 -4.68 -47.24
C GLU A 18 14.71 -4.41 -45.81
N VAL A 19 14.70 -5.45 -44.98
CA VAL A 19 13.99 -5.49 -43.67
C VAL A 19 14.40 -4.35 -42.71
N GLU A 20 15.70 -4.06 -42.59
CA GLU A 20 16.18 -2.99 -41.69
C GLU A 20 15.85 -1.58 -42.21
N GLN A 21 15.83 -1.41 -43.54
CA GLN A 21 15.42 -0.14 -44.15
C GLN A 21 13.91 0.06 -43.97
N ALA A 22 13.11 -1.00 -44.15
CA ALA A 22 11.68 -0.98 -43.89
C ALA A 22 11.36 -0.65 -42.43
N ARG A 23 12.05 -1.31 -41.47
CA ARG A 23 11.90 -1.02 -40.03
C ARG A 23 12.15 0.45 -39.73
N THR A 24 13.28 0.98 -40.19
CA THR A 24 13.66 2.38 -39.93
C THR A 24 12.61 3.35 -40.48
N GLN A 25 12.04 3.06 -41.65
CA GLN A 25 10.99 3.88 -42.24
C GLN A 25 9.66 3.77 -41.46
N PHE A 26 9.28 2.58 -41.00
CA PHE A 26 8.10 2.42 -40.15
C PHE A 26 8.28 3.06 -38.77
N GLU A 27 9.46 2.99 -38.15
CA GLU A 27 9.76 3.68 -36.89
C GLU A 27 9.68 5.20 -37.03
N HIS A 28 10.22 5.76 -38.12
CA HIS A 28 10.10 7.18 -38.42
C HIS A 28 8.62 7.58 -38.67
N ALA A 29 7.85 6.76 -39.38
CA ALA A 29 6.42 7.01 -39.58
C ALA A 29 5.64 6.90 -38.24
N LEU A 30 6.06 6.02 -37.33
CA LEU A 30 5.48 5.89 -35.99
C LEU A 30 5.82 7.10 -35.10
N GLU A 31 6.98 7.74 -35.26
CA GLU A 31 7.31 8.99 -34.55
C GLU A 31 6.36 10.13 -34.93
N GLU A 32 5.97 10.21 -36.21
CA GLU A 32 5.00 11.19 -36.70
C GLU A 32 3.57 10.85 -36.25
N ASN A 33 3.24 9.55 -36.14
CA ASN A 33 1.92 9.08 -35.71
C ASN A 33 2.00 7.89 -34.72
N PRO A 34 2.21 8.14 -33.42
CA PRO A 34 2.53 7.09 -32.43
C PRO A 34 1.42 6.07 -32.13
N TYR A 35 0.22 6.32 -32.61
CA TYR A 35 -0.99 5.55 -32.35
C TYR A 35 -1.52 4.84 -33.60
N ASN A 36 -0.80 4.88 -34.72
CA ASN A 36 -1.24 4.24 -35.95
C ASN A 36 -1.12 2.71 -35.86
N ALA A 37 -2.26 2.01 -35.85
CA ALA A 37 -2.32 0.57 -35.68
C ALA A 37 -1.72 -0.22 -36.86
N GLU A 38 -1.79 0.30 -38.08
CA GLU A 38 -1.22 -0.33 -39.28
C GLU A 38 0.32 -0.35 -39.21
N ILE A 39 0.92 0.77 -38.80
CA ILE A 39 2.38 0.88 -38.58
C ILE A 39 2.82 -0.06 -37.46
N LEU A 40 2.07 -0.09 -36.35
CA LEU A 40 2.36 -0.98 -35.21
C LEU A 40 2.24 -2.45 -35.61
N ASN A 41 1.23 -2.82 -36.40
CA ASN A 41 1.06 -4.19 -36.90
C ASN A 41 2.23 -4.62 -37.80
N ASN A 42 2.64 -3.76 -38.74
CA ASN A 42 3.76 -4.04 -39.65
C ASN A 42 5.11 -4.12 -38.93
N LEU A 43 5.34 -3.27 -37.91
CA LEU A 43 6.50 -3.39 -37.02
C LEU A 43 6.49 -4.71 -36.24
N GLY A 44 5.30 -5.17 -35.82
CA GLY A 44 5.14 -6.47 -35.18
C GLY A 44 5.56 -7.64 -36.08
N VAL A 45 5.14 -7.63 -37.35
CA VAL A 45 5.55 -8.64 -38.34
C VAL A 45 7.06 -8.62 -38.57
N ILE A 46 7.65 -7.44 -38.76
CA ILE A 46 9.10 -7.27 -38.94
C ILE A 46 9.89 -7.80 -37.73
N SER A 47 9.41 -7.53 -36.51
CA SER A 47 10.04 -8.03 -35.28
C SER A 47 9.97 -9.54 -35.18
N HIS A 48 8.86 -10.17 -35.58
CA HIS A 48 8.75 -11.63 -35.59
C HIS A 48 9.69 -12.28 -36.60
N GLU A 49 9.73 -11.79 -37.83
CA GLU A 49 10.63 -12.32 -38.88
C GLU A 49 12.11 -12.16 -38.53
N SER A 50 12.42 -11.15 -37.71
CA SER A 50 13.78 -10.91 -37.20
C SER A 50 14.15 -11.78 -36.00
N GLY A 51 13.27 -12.70 -35.59
CA GLY A 51 13.48 -13.63 -34.49
C GLY A 51 13.25 -13.02 -33.10
N ASP A 52 12.49 -11.92 -33.01
CA ASP A 52 12.11 -11.27 -31.74
C ASP A 52 10.59 -11.35 -31.49
N PRO A 53 10.07 -12.52 -31.10
CA PRO A 53 8.64 -12.72 -30.87
C PRO A 53 8.09 -11.89 -29.70
N TYR A 54 8.93 -11.45 -28.74
CA TYR A 54 8.48 -10.62 -27.61
C TYR A 54 8.25 -9.17 -28.02
N THR A 55 9.11 -8.62 -28.87
CA THR A 55 8.88 -7.28 -29.44
C THR A 55 7.71 -7.31 -30.43
N ALA A 56 7.55 -8.40 -31.18
CA ALA A 56 6.37 -8.61 -32.03
C ALA A 56 5.06 -8.60 -31.22
N GLU A 57 5.01 -9.34 -30.09
CA GLU A 57 3.86 -9.35 -29.16
C GLU A 57 3.50 -7.94 -28.69
N ALA A 58 4.49 -7.15 -28.25
CA ALA A 58 4.28 -5.79 -27.76
C ALA A 58 3.71 -4.86 -28.84
N TYR A 59 4.17 -5.01 -30.09
CA TYR A 59 3.67 -4.23 -31.21
C TYR A 59 2.24 -4.63 -31.62
N PHE A 60 1.91 -5.92 -31.68
CA PHE A 60 0.54 -6.37 -31.97
C PHE A 60 -0.45 -5.97 -30.87
N LEU A 61 -0.07 -6.06 -29.59
CA LEU A 61 -0.92 -5.59 -28.49
C LEU A 61 -1.18 -4.09 -28.57
N ARG A 62 -0.16 -3.29 -28.86
CA ARG A 62 -0.34 -1.85 -29.10
C ARG A 62 -1.18 -1.58 -30.34
N ALA A 63 -1.04 -2.35 -31.41
CA ALA A 63 -1.90 -2.22 -32.59
C ALA A 63 -3.37 -2.45 -32.22
N ILE A 64 -3.66 -3.53 -31.48
CA ILE A 64 -5.01 -3.87 -30.99
C ILE A 64 -5.58 -2.82 -30.03
N GLU A 65 -4.73 -2.23 -29.16
CA GLU A 65 -5.15 -1.17 -28.24
C GLU A 65 -5.58 0.12 -28.97
N ASN A 66 -4.95 0.41 -30.10
CA ASN A 66 -5.21 1.63 -30.88
C ASN A 66 -6.27 1.44 -31.96
N ASP A 67 -6.37 0.25 -32.55
CA ASP A 67 -7.45 -0.17 -33.43
C ASP A 67 -7.81 -1.64 -33.15
N ASN A 68 -8.94 -1.83 -32.47
CA ASN A 68 -9.40 -3.15 -32.09
C ASN A 68 -10.21 -3.84 -33.19
N GLU A 69 -10.49 -3.21 -34.34
CA GLU A 69 -11.25 -3.81 -35.43
C GLU A 69 -10.34 -4.56 -36.44
N THR A 70 -9.03 -4.29 -36.40
CA THR A 70 -8.06 -4.90 -37.32
C THR A 70 -7.78 -6.36 -36.97
N LYS A 71 -8.38 -7.27 -37.74
CA LYS A 71 -8.23 -8.74 -37.63
C LYS A 71 -6.78 -9.22 -37.74
N ASP A 72 -5.97 -8.57 -38.57
CA ASP A 72 -4.61 -9.03 -38.88
C ASP A 72 -3.69 -9.01 -37.66
N SER A 73 -3.86 -8.04 -36.76
CA SER A 73 -3.09 -7.98 -35.51
C SER A 73 -3.42 -9.12 -34.55
N TYR A 74 -4.66 -9.62 -34.56
CA TYR A 74 -5.05 -10.80 -33.78
C TYR A 74 -4.49 -12.09 -34.39
N LEU A 75 -4.58 -12.23 -35.72
CA LEU A 75 -4.04 -13.37 -36.45
C LEU A 75 -2.52 -13.50 -36.29
N ASN A 76 -1.81 -12.38 -36.26
CA ASN A 76 -0.37 -12.35 -36.06
C ASN A 76 0.02 -12.58 -34.59
N LEU A 77 -0.77 -12.10 -33.63
CA LEU A 77 -0.46 -12.28 -32.20
C LEU A 77 -0.66 -13.72 -31.71
N LEU A 78 -1.68 -14.43 -32.21
CA LEU A 78 -2.03 -15.77 -31.74
C LEU A 78 -0.89 -16.82 -31.83
N PRO A 79 -0.18 -16.99 -32.97
CA PRO A 79 0.95 -17.91 -33.07
C PRO A 79 2.14 -17.46 -32.21
N ILE A 80 2.35 -16.15 -32.04
CA ILE A 80 3.43 -15.60 -31.20
C ILE A 80 3.24 -16.01 -29.74
N LEU A 81 2.02 -15.87 -29.21
CA LEU A 81 1.70 -16.29 -27.85
C LEU A 81 1.97 -17.78 -27.62
N CYS A 82 1.72 -18.60 -28.64
CA CYS A 82 2.02 -20.02 -28.62
C CYS A 82 3.54 -20.28 -28.64
N GLU A 83 4.28 -19.56 -29.49
CA GLU A 83 5.73 -19.68 -29.65
C GLU A 83 6.49 -19.29 -28.37
N ILE A 84 6.07 -18.23 -27.69
CA ILE A 84 6.68 -17.77 -26.42
C ILE A 84 6.30 -18.63 -25.21
N GLY A 85 5.48 -19.68 -25.40
CA GLY A 85 5.06 -20.62 -24.36
C GLY A 85 3.93 -20.11 -23.46
N SER A 86 3.22 -19.05 -23.88
CA SER A 86 2.10 -18.48 -23.14
C SER A 86 0.78 -19.20 -23.48
N VAL A 87 0.73 -20.49 -23.16
CA VAL A 87 -0.40 -21.40 -23.49
C VAL A 87 -1.73 -20.82 -23.01
N THR A 88 -1.76 -20.25 -21.80
CA THR A 88 -2.96 -19.62 -21.24
C THR A 88 -3.40 -18.44 -22.11
N CYS A 89 -2.54 -17.46 -22.38
CA CYS A 89 -2.91 -16.30 -23.20
C CYS A 89 -3.32 -16.71 -24.62
N THR A 90 -2.69 -17.75 -25.17
CA THR A 90 -2.99 -18.30 -26.49
C THR A 90 -4.42 -18.84 -26.58
N VAL A 91 -4.85 -19.65 -25.60
CA VAL A 91 -6.20 -20.24 -25.56
C VAL A 91 -7.27 -19.15 -25.38
N LEU A 92 -6.97 -18.14 -24.57
CA LEU A 92 -7.89 -17.03 -24.31
C LEU A 92 -8.06 -16.11 -25.52
N LEU A 93 -6.97 -15.82 -26.22
CA LEU A 93 -7.01 -15.04 -27.44
C LEU A 93 -7.76 -15.80 -28.54
N ALA A 94 -7.55 -17.11 -28.66
CA ALA A 94 -8.26 -17.96 -29.61
C ALA A 94 -9.79 -17.93 -29.41
N ASP A 95 -10.26 -18.07 -28.16
CA ASP A 95 -11.70 -17.99 -27.84
C ASP A 95 -12.27 -16.59 -28.14
N TYR A 96 -11.54 -15.54 -27.75
CA TYR A 96 -11.91 -14.17 -28.05
C TYR A 96 -12.02 -13.92 -29.57
N MET A 97 -11.05 -14.41 -30.36
CA MET A 97 -11.05 -14.28 -31.82
C MET A 97 -12.24 -14.99 -32.48
N LEU A 98 -12.61 -16.19 -32.02
CA LEU A 98 -13.80 -16.90 -32.51
C LEU A 98 -15.11 -16.16 -32.17
N SER A 99 -15.15 -15.50 -31.01
CA SER A 99 -16.31 -14.68 -30.61
C SER A 99 -16.41 -13.37 -31.40
N LYS A 100 -15.27 -12.77 -31.72
CA LYS A 100 -15.15 -11.45 -32.35
C LYS A 100 -15.26 -11.49 -33.87
N PHE A 101 -14.72 -12.53 -34.50
CA PHE A 101 -14.70 -12.68 -35.96
C PHE A 101 -15.45 -13.95 -36.39
N PRO A 102 -16.77 -14.06 -36.09
CA PRO A 102 -17.53 -15.29 -36.33
C PRO A 102 -17.61 -15.63 -37.82
N GLY A 103 -17.36 -16.89 -38.17
CA GLY A 103 -17.49 -17.41 -39.54
C GLY A 103 -16.35 -17.02 -40.50
N GLN A 104 -15.28 -16.40 -39.99
CA GLN A 104 -14.09 -16.09 -40.80
C GLN A 104 -13.13 -17.29 -40.85
N ARG A 105 -12.98 -17.87 -42.05
CA ARG A 105 -12.25 -19.14 -42.25
C ARG A 105 -10.78 -19.10 -41.86
N ASP A 106 -10.12 -17.96 -42.07
CA ASP A 106 -8.71 -17.75 -41.73
C ASP A 106 -8.50 -17.72 -40.21
N VAL A 107 -9.39 -17.06 -39.48
CA VAL A 107 -9.40 -17.07 -38.00
C VAL A 107 -9.64 -18.47 -37.46
N GLU A 108 -10.65 -19.16 -37.96
CA GLU A 108 -10.97 -20.54 -37.53
C GLU A 108 -9.82 -21.51 -37.80
N GLN A 109 -9.15 -21.36 -38.95
CA GLN A 109 -8.00 -22.19 -39.33
C GLN A 109 -6.80 -21.93 -38.41
N GLN A 110 -6.42 -20.65 -38.20
CA GLN A 110 -5.26 -20.30 -37.36
C GLN A 110 -5.46 -20.76 -35.90
N VAL A 111 -6.68 -20.58 -35.37
CA VAL A 111 -7.05 -21.07 -34.04
C VAL A 111 -6.93 -22.60 -33.97
N ALA A 112 -7.44 -23.32 -34.97
CA ALA A 112 -7.37 -24.77 -35.00
C ALA A 112 -5.92 -25.30 -35.02
N GLU A 113 -5.04 -24.69 -35.81
CA GLU A 113 -3.63 -25.08 -35.92
C GLU A 113 -2.88 -24.91 -34.59
N VAL A 114 -3.08 -23.78 -33.91
CA VAL A 114 -2.44 -23.47 -32.62
C VAL A 114 -2.93 -24.38 -31.50
N ILE A 115 -4.24 -24.66 -31.44
CA ILE A 115 -4.82 -25.57 -30.45
C ILE A 115 -4.39 -27.03 -30.69
N GLN A 116 -4.27 -27.46 -31.95
CA GLN A 116 -3.73 -28.77 -32.29
C GLN A 116 -2.27 -28.93 -31.85
N PHE A 117 -1.45 -27.89 -32.02
CA PHE A 117 -0.06 -27.88 -31.55
C PHE A 117 0.03 -28.04 -30.03
N ILE A 118 -0.77 -27.26 -29.27
CA ILE A 118 -0.83 -27.35 -27.80
C ILE A 118 -1.28 -28.75 -27.35
N ALA A 119 -2.32 -29.29 -27.97
CA ALA A 119 -2.85 -30.61 -27.63
C ALA A 119 -1.82 -31.73 -27.87
N LYS A 120 -1.05 -31.65 -28.97
CA LYS A 120 0.01 -32.60 -29.29
C LYS A 120 1.18 -32.51 -28.31
N ASP A 121 1.60 -31.30 -27.95
CA ASP A 121 2.64 -31.05 -26.94
C ASP A 121 2.22 -31.63 -25.56
N PHE A 122 0.97 -31.40 -25.14
CA PHE A 122 0.41 -31.98 -23.92
C PHE A 122 0.38 -33.51 -23.93
N ALA A 123 -0.09 -34.12 -25.03
CA ALA A 123 -0.19 -35.57 -25.17
C ALA A 123 1.18 -36.27 -25.08
N THR A 124 2.26 -35.62 -25.53
CA THR A 124 3.62 -36.18 -25.44
C THR A 124 4.25 -36.10 -24.05
N LYS A 125 3.75 -35.21 -23.18
CA LYS A 125 4.33 -34.94 -21.85
C LYS A 125 3.73 -35.77 -20.71
N ILE A 126 2.64 -36.51 -20.95
CA ILE A 126 1.96 -37.32 -19.92
C ILE A 126 1.89 -38.79 -20.37
N PRO A 127 2.83 -39.66 -19.95
CA PRO A 127 2.75 -41.09 -20.23
C PRO A 127 1.76 -41.75 -19.26
N GLY A 128 0.66 -42.32 -19.75
CA GLY A 128 -0.18 -43.23 -18.95
C GLY A 128 -1.70 -43.09 -19.06
N LEU A 129 -2.23 -42.12 -19.81
CA LEU A 129 -3.68 -42.05 -20.08
C LEU A 129 -4.05 -43.09 -21.15
N THR A 130 -4.33 -44.33 -20.72
CA THR A 130 -4.78 -45.41 -21.61
C THR A 130 -6.24 -45.21 -22.05
N ALA A 131 -6.56 -45.76 -23.23
CA ALA A 131 -7.87 -45.65 -23.86
C ALA A 131 -9.06 -46.15 -23.00
N SER A 132 -8.83 -46.99 -21.99
CA SER A 132 -9.91 -47.51 -21.12
C SER A 132 -10.46 -46.44 -20.17
N TYR A 133 -9.64 -45.47 -19.75
CA TYR A 133 -10.06 -44.38 -18.86
C TYR A 133 -11.19 -43.52 -19.46
N TRP A 134 -11.17 -43.37 -20.79
CA TRP A 134 -12.17 -42.60 -21.54
C TRP A 134 -13.41 -43.45 -21.89
N HIS A 135 -13.23 -44.76 -22.11
CA HIS A 135 -14.31 -45.66 -22.53
C HIS A 135 -15.35 -45.92 -21.42
N ASP A 136 -14.90 -46.06 -20.17
CA ASP A 136 -15.78 -46.40 -19.04
C ASP A 136 -16.66 -45.23 -18.56
N ARG A 137 -16.40 -44.00 -19.04
CA ARG A 137 -17.07 -42.78 -18.55
C ARG A 137 -17.98 -42.09 -19.57
N ASN A 138 -18.25 -42.73 -20.71
CA ASN A 138 -19.15 -42.22 -21.76
C ASN A 138 -18.78 -40.81 -22.29
N ILE A 139 -17.54 -40.38 -22.09
CA ILE A 139 -16.95 -39.22 -22.76
C ILE A 139 -16.35 -39.76 -24.06
N LEU A 140 -16.69 -39.13 -25.19
CA LEU A 140 -16.32 -39.49 -26.59
C LEU A 140 -15.18 -40.52 -26.71
N LYS A 141 -15.41 -41.61 -27.44
CA LYS A 141 -14.45 -42.71 -27.55
C LYS A 141 -13.08 -42.16 -27.95
N TYR A 142 -12.05 -42.54 -27.19
CA TYR A 142 -10.66 -42.17 -27.46
C TYR A 142 -10.25 -42.47 -28.91
N SER A 143 -10.83 -43.50 -29.55
CA SER A 143 -10.64 -43.81 -30.97
C SER A 143 -11.07 -42.68 -31.92
N ASP A 144 -12.11 -41.93 -31.57
CA ASP A 144 -12.68 -40.86 -32.39
C ASP A 144 -11.85 -39.58 -32.23
N LEU A 145 -11.38 -39.30 -31.00
CA LEU A 145 -10.44 -38.22 -30.70
C LEU A 145 -9.06 -38.47 -31.34
N TYR A 146 -8.58 -39.71 -31.29
CA TYR A 146 -7.30 -40.14 -31.85
C TYR A 146 -7.33 -40.20 -33.39
N GLN A 147 -8.46 -40.59 -34.01
CA GLN A 147 -8.65 -40.49 -35.47
C GLN A 147 -8.75 -39.03 -35.93
N PHE A 148 -9.42 -38.15 -35.18
CA PHE A 148 -9.54 -36.72 -35.50
C PHE A 148 -8.18 -36.00 -35.46
N LEU A 149 -7.29 -36.38 -34.53
CA LEU A 149 -5.96 -35.78 -34.34
C LEU A 149 -4.87 -36.30 -35.29
N LEU A 150 -4.99 -37.52 -35.82
CA LEU A 150 -3.96 -38.14 -36.69
C LEU A 150 -4.35 -38.26 -38.16
N PHE A 151 -5.64 -38.25 -38.49
CA PHE A 151 -6.13 -38.36 -39.86
C PHE A 151 -7.26 -37.35 -40.12
N PRO A 152 -6.94 -36.08 -40.49
CA PRO A 152 -7.95 -35.17 -40.99
C PRO A 152 -8.46 -35.79 -42.30
N ASN A 153 -9.65 -36.42 -42.26
CA ASN A 153 -10.09 -37.25 -43.36
C ASN A 153 -10.24 -36.39 -44.63
N LYS A 154 -9.32 -36.62 -45.58
CA LYS A 154 -9.46 -36.23 -46.98
C LYS A 154 -10.71 -36.92 -47.53
N LYS A 155 -11.86 -36.22 -47.51
CA LYS A 155 -13.13 -36.44 -48.25
C LYS A 155 -14.36 -36.44 -47.33
N LYS A 156 -14.97 -35.26 -47.13
CA LYS A 156 -16.38 -34.91 -47.42
C LYS A 156 -16.73 -33.61 -46.69
N ASN A 157 -17.53 -32.77 -47.36
CA ASN A 157 -17.95 -31.41 -47.03
C ASN A 157 -18.79 -31.24 -45.74
N HIS A 158 -18.38 -31.80 -44.62
CA HIS A 158 -18.94 -31.43 -43.32
C HIS A 158 -17.79 -31.14 -42.37
N GLN A 159 -17.47 -29.86 -42.18
CA GLN A 159 -16.75 -29.39 -41.00
C GLN A 159 -17.66 -29.66 -39.78
N PRO A 160 -17.30 -30.54 -38.84
CA PRO A 160 -17.96 -30.56 -37.55
C PRO A 160 -17.35 -29.43 -36.72
N GLU A 161 -18.23 -28.63 -36.13
CA GLU A 161 -17.97 -27.45 -35.30
C GLU A 161 -16.80 -27.69 -34.33
N LEU A 162 -15.84 -26.75 -34.25
CA LEU A 162 -14.75 -26.72 -33.24
C LEU A 162 -15.26 -26.37 -31.84
N THR A 163 -16.42 -25.71 -31.78
CA THR A 163 -17.10 -25.23 -30.57
C THR A 163 -17.38 -26.32 -29.53
N PRO A 164 -17.88 -27.53 -29.88
CA PRO A 164 -18.14 -28.62 -28.94
C PRO A 164 -16.87 -29.21 -28.31
N PHE A 165 -15.70 -29.11 -28.95
CA PHE A 165 -14.43 -29.61 -28.39
C PHE A 165 -13.89 -28.66 -27.30
N ILE A 166 -13.96 -27.35 -27.54
CA ILE A 166 -13.66 -26.32 -26.53
C ILE A 166 -14.71 -26.37 -25.41
N HIS A 167 -15.98 -26.59 -25.76
CA HIS A 167 -17.05 -26.85 -24.77
C HIS A 167 -16.83 -28.15 -23.99
N ALA A 168 -16.29 -29.20 -24.61
CA ALA A 168 -16.02 -30.47 -23.95
C ALA A 168 -14.84 -30.37 -22.98
N LEU A 169 -13.79 -29.60 -23.32
CA LEU A 169 -12.72 -29.24 -22.38
C LEU A 169 -13.25 -28.40 -21.20
N ARG A 170 -14.24 -27.53 -21.46
CA ARG A 170 -14.97 -26.78 -20.43
C ARG A 170 -15.83 -27.68 -19.53
N ILE A 171 -16.61 -28.60 -20.10
CA ILE A 171 -17.50 -29.52 -19.37
C ILE A 171 -16.71 -30.59 -18.59
N ALA A 172 -15.59 -31.07 -19.12
CA ALA A 172 -14.69 -31.99 -18.43
C ALA A 172 -14.01 -31.34 -17.21
N ALA A 173 -13.79 -30.02 -17.25
CA ALA A 173 -13.33 -29.23 -16.10
C ALA A 173 -14.46 -28.93 -15.09
N GLU A 174 -15.72 -28.94 -15.52
CA GLU A 174 -16.90 -28.62 -14.70
C GLU A 174 -17.49 -29.81 -13.91
N LYS A 175 -17.21 -31.08 -14.26
CA LYS A 175 -17.81 -32.26 -13.59
C LYS A 175 -16.82 -33.05 -12.72
N ASP A 176 -16.83 -32.79 -11.41
CA ASP A 176 -16.65 -33.63 -10.20
C ASP A 176 -15.70 -34.86 -10.16
N ALA A 177 -14.90 -35.15 -11.19
CA ALA A 177 -13.99 -36.32 -11.18
C ALA A 177 -12.70 -36.08 -10.38
N TYR A 178 -12.38 -34.84 -10.00
CA TYR A 178 -11.14 -34.53 -9.29
C TYR A 178 -11.33 -34.50 -7.76
N ILE A 179 -12.47 -34.00 -7.29
CA ILE A 179 -12.80 -33.90 -5.87
C ILE A 179 -12.99 -35.30 -5.26
N ASP A 180 -13.60 -36.24 -5.99
CA ASP A 180 -13.80 -37.61 -5.51
C ASP A 180 -12.53 -38.49 -5.61
N ALA A 181 -11.63 -38.21 -6.57
CA ALA A 181 -10.33 -38.88 -6.65
C ALA A 181 -9.40 -38.48 -5.49
N CYS A 182 -9.46 -37.23 -5.03
CA CYS A 182 -8.70 -36.76 -3.87
C CYS A 182 -9.25 -37.30 -2.54
N LYS A 183 -10.56 -37.50 -2.41
CA LYS A 183 -11.20 -38.07 -1.21
C LYS A 183 -10.95 -39.58 -1.04
N LEU A 184 -10.81 -40.32 -2.15
CA LEU A 184 -10.58 -41.77 -2.15
C LEU A 184 -9.14 -42.19 -1.83
N MET A 185 -8.14 -41.32 -2.00
CA MET A 185 -6.73 -41.70 -1.83
C MET A 185 -6.16 -41.51 -0.42
N ASN A 186 -6.74 -40.67 0.46
CA ASN A 186 -6.36 -40.66 1.89
C ASN A 186 -7.35 -39.87 2.78
N PRO A 187 -8.17 -40.52 3.64
CA PRO A 187 -9.15 -39.84 4.50
C PRO A 187 -8.57 -38.93 5.60
N LYS A 188 -7.24 -38.80 5.73
CA LYS A 188 -6.56 -38.00 6.78
C LYS A 188 -5.55 -36.98 6.23
N PHE A 189 -5.73 -36.46 5.01
CA PHE A 189 -4.70 -35.62 4.38
C PHE A 189 -4.66 -34.16 4.91
N GLN A 190 -3.53 -33.79 5.50
CA GLN A 190 -3.06 -32.41 5.73
C GLN A 190 -2.22 -31.95 4.52
N ILE A 191 -2.23 -30.65 4.23
CA ILE A 191 -1.59 -30.04 3.06
C ILE A 191 -0.05 -30.07 3.20
N GLU A 192 0.62 -30.91 2.42
CA GLU A 192 2.02 -30.70 2.05
C GLU A 192 2.20 -30.71 0.51
N LYS A 193 2.74 -29.59 0.00
CA LYS A 193 3.43 -29.33 -1.28
C LYS A 193 2.74 -29.65 -2.64
N LYS A 194 2.47 -28.56 -3.39
CA LYS A 194 2.35 -28.39 -4.87
C LYS A 194 1.34 -29.32 -5.58
N SER A 195 0.15 -28.91 -6.03
CA SER A 195 -0.10 -27.94 -7.12
C SER A 195 -1.48 -27.23 -7.03
N PRO A 196 -1.54 -26.01 -6.44
CA PRO A 196 -2.76 -25.19 -6.41
C PRO A 196 -2.93 -24.21 -7.60
N LEU A 197 -1.88 -23.98 -8.41
CA LEU A 197 -1.80 -22.86 -9.36
C LEU A 197 -2.76 -22.96 -10.56
N GLU A 198 -3.01 -24.16 -11.09
CA GLU A 198 -3.93 -24.37 -12.22
C GLU A 198 -5.40 -24.22 -11.79
N TYR A 199 -5.74 -24.67 -10.57
CA TYR A 199 -7.04 -24.44 -9.95
C TYR A 199 -7.30 -22.95 -9.71
N LEU A 200 -6.26 -22.24 -9.24
CA LEU A 200 -6.27 -20.79 -8.99
C LEU A 200 -6.61 -19.97 -10.23
N LEU A 201 -5.93 -20.29 -11.34
CA LEU A 201 -6.00 -19.53 -12.58
C LEU A 201 -7.30 -19.80 -13.33
N LEU A 202 -7.80 -21.04 -13.32
CA LEU A 202 -9.08 -21.41 -13.93
C LEU A 202 -10.27 -20.82 -13.17
N SER A 203 -10.22 -20.76 -11.82
CA SER A 203 -11.26 -20.10 -11.01
C SER A 203 -11.25 -18.58 -11.14
N CYS A 204 -10.07 -17.94 -11.17
CA CYS A 204 -9.97 -16.49 -11.37
C CYS A 204 -10.40 -16.06 -12.78
N PHE A 205 -10.19 -16.90 -13.80
CA PHE A 205 -10.57 -16.60 -15.18
C PHE A 205 -12.08 -16.74 -15.42
N TRP A 206 -12.72 -17.77 -14.85
CA TRP A 206 -14.18 -17.94 -14.88
C TRP A 206 -14.92 -16.78 -14.19
N LEU A 207 -14.37 -16.28 -13.07
CA LEU A 207 -14.93 -15.15 -12.34
C LEU A 207 -14.70 -13.80 -13.05
N ALA A 208 -13.56 -13.58 -13.72
CA ALA A 208 -13.26 -12.30 -14.36
C ALA A 208 -14.24 -11.91 -15.50
N VAL A 209 -14.90 -12.89 -16.11
CA VAL A 209 -15.88 -12.67 -17.19
C VAL A 209 -17.26 -12.26 -16.66
N ASN A 210 -17.60 -12.55 -15.39
CA ASN A 210 -18.97 -12.34 -14.86
C ASN A 210 -19.08 -11.81 -13.41
N ARG A 211 -17.99 -11.80 -12.62
CA ARG A 211 -17.94 -11.79 -11.15
C ARG A 211 -16.63 -11.15 -10.63
N ILE A 212 -16.44 -9.85 -10.90
CA ILE A 212 -15.15 -9.12 -10.71
C ILE A 212 -14.71 -9.03 -9.23
N TYR A 213 -15.63 -9.15 -8.29
CA TYR A 213 -15.35 -8.95 -6.86
C TYR A 213 -14.96 -10.24 -6.16
N GLU A 214 -15.42 -11.36 -6.68
CA GLU A 214 -15.01 -12.70 -6.30
C GLU A 214 -13.54 -12.94 -6.65
N CYS A 215 -13.08 -12.44 -7.80
CA CYS A 215 -11.65 -12.38 -8.14
C CYS A 215 -10.84 -11.58 -7.12
N ARG A 216 -11.37 -10.42 -6.69
CA ARG A 216 -10.71 -9.54 -5.72
C ARG A 216 -10.64 -10.17 -4.34
N LEU A 217 -11.72 -10.82 -3.90
CA LEU A 217 -11.76 -11.54 -2.63
C LEU A 217 -10.73 -12.67 -2.62
N PHE A 218 -10.70 -13.46 -3.69
CA PHE A 218 -9.77 -14.56 -3.83
C PHE A 218 -8.30 -14.09 -3.86
N ALA A 219 -8.01 -13.00 -4.57
CA ALA A 219 -6.69 -12.38 -4.55
C ALA A 219 -6.34 -11.78 -3.17
N SER A 220 -7.32 -11.30 -2.40
CA SER A 220 -7.07 -10.75 -1.06
C SER A 220 -6.57 -11.80 -0.06
N PHE A 221 -7.02 -13.06 -0.16
CA PHE A 221 -6.51 -14.17 0.67
C PHE A 221 -5.04 -14.52 0.40
N LEU A 222 -4.53 -14.13 -0.76
CA LEU A 222 -3.17 -14.42 -1.22
C LEU A 222 -2.22 -13.24 -1.04
N LEU A 223 -2.70 -12.08 -0.60
CA LEU A 223 -1.90 -10.85 -0.47
C LEU A 223 -0.73 -10.98 0.50
N ASP A 224 -0.90 -11.79 1.55
CA ASP A 224 0.11 -12.03 2.58
C ASP A 224 1.03 -13.22 2.26
N ASP A 225 0.76 -13.91 1.15
CA ASP A 225 1.59 -15.01 0.68
C ASP A 225 2.86 -14.48 0.00
N LYS A 226 4.03 -15.03 0.36
CA LYS A 226 5.33 -14.57 -0.14
C LYS A 226 5.57 -14.92 -1.60
N GLU A 227 4.97 -15.99 -2.10
CA GLU A 227 5.11 -16.48 -3.46
C GLU A 227 4.03 -15.88 -4.36
N TYR A 228 2.79 -15.79 -3.87
CA TYR A 228 1.62 -15.43 -4.66
C TYR A 228 1.10 -14.00 -4.43
N GLY A 229 1.51 -13.33 -3.35
CA GLY A 229 1.15 -11.93 -3.05
C GLY A 229 1.46 -10.94 -4.17
N PRO A 230 2.59 -11.04 -4.89
CA PRO A 230 2.87 -10.20 -6.05
C PRO A 230 1.90 -10.43 -7.23
N LEU A 231 1.51 -11.69 -7.50
CA LEU A 231 0.55 -12.04 -8.55
C LEU A 231 -0.87 -11.62 -8.16
N ALA A 232 -1.27 -11.87 -6.91
CA ALA A 232 -2.53 -11.44 -6.34
C ALA A 232 -2.68 -9.92 -6.40
N ARG A 233 -1.62 -9.18 -6.08
CA ARG A 233 -1.57 -7.71 -6.22
C ARG A 233 -1.75 -7.28 -7.68
N ARG A 234 -1.08 -7.96 -8.62
CA ARG A 234 -1.22 -7.70 -10.05
C ARG A 234 -2.63 -8.00 -10.58
N LEU A 235 -3.27 -9.07 -10.10
CA LEU A 235 -4.65 -9.41 -10.41
C LEU A 235 -5.64 -8.39 -9.81
N LEU A 236 -5.40 -7.93 -8.59
CA LEU A 236 -6.17 -6.84 -7.98
C LEU A 236 -6.06 -5.54 -8.79
N ASP A 237 -4.85 -5.22 -9.27
CA ASP A 237 -4.56 -4.04 -10.09
C ASP A 237 -5.23 -4.13 -11.47
N LEU A 238 -5.24 -5.33 -12.09
CA LEU A 238 -5.85 -5.60 -13.39
C LEU A 238 -7.39 -5.68 -13.33
N THR A 239 -7.94 -6.01 -12.16
CA THR A 239 -9.39 -6.07 -11.91
C THR A 239 -9.94 -4.76 -11.31
N ILE A 240 -9.15 -3.68 -11.30
CA ILE A 240 -9.66 -2.31 -11.10
C ILE A 240 -10.57 -1.99 -12.29
N PRO A 241 -11.90 -1.89 -12.10
CA PRO A 241 -12.78 -1.56 -13.21
C PRO A 241 -12.38 -0.18 -13.73
N LYS A 242 -11.90 -0.13 -14.98
CA LYS A 242 -11.91 1.10 -15.76
C LYS A 242 -13.35 1.29 -16.24
N GLU A 243 -14.11 2.02 -15.43
CA GLU A 243 -15.46 2.55 -15.67
C GLU A 243 -16.65 1.56 -15.82
N ASN A 244 -17.74 1.92 -15.14
CA ASN A 244 -19.15 1.53 -15.30
C ASN A 244 -19.49 0.31 -16.19
N SER A 245 -19.29 -0.92 -15.69
CA SER A 245 -20.04 -2.06 -16.21
C SER A 245 -21.41 -2.15 -15.52
N ARG A 246 -22.50 -2.06 -16.29
CA ARG A 246 -23.88 -2.26 -15.78
C ARG A 246 -24.05 -3.59 -15.01
N ALA A 247 -23.29 -4.62 -15.39
CA ALA A 247 -23.29 -5.94 -14.73
C ALA A 247 -22.92 -5.91 -13.24
N VAL A 248 -22.15 -4.90 -12.79
CA VAL A 248 -21.75 -4.76 -11.38
C VAL A 248 -22.89 -4.24 -10.50
N ALA A 249 -23.70 -3.32 -11.01
CA ALA A 249 -24.82 -2.75 -10.26
C ALA A 249 -25.93 -3.79 -10.03
N ASP A 250 -25.99 -4.82 -10.86
CA ASP A 250 -26.97 -5.90 -10.78
C ASP A 250 -26.55 -7.03 -9.82
N ALA A 251 -25.26 -7.18 -9.51
CA ALA A 251 -24.72 -8.35 -8.79
C ALA A 251 -24.92 -8.34 -7.27
N TYR A 252 -24.93 -7.17 -6.62
CA TYR A 252 -25.03 -7.05 -5.16
C TYR A 252 -26.17 -6.13 -4.74
N GLN A 253 -27.38 -6.66 -4.64
CA GLN A 253 -28.54 -5.88 -4.24
C GLN A 253 -28.61 -5.70 -2.72
N HIS A 254 -28.16 -6.67 -1.93
CA HIS A 254 -28.26 -6.67 -0.48
C HIS A 254 -26.87 -6.80 0.15
N ILE A 255 -26.39 -5.73 0.79
CA ILE A 255 -25.05 -5.68 1.39
C ILE A 255 -25.18 -5.56 2.90
N LEU A 256 -24.45 -6.39 3.64
CA LEU A 256 -24.29 -6.26 5.09
C LEU A 256 -22.93 -5.65 5.41
N ILE A 257 -22.90 -4.61 6.23
CA ILE A 257 -21.66 -4.03 6.77
C ILE A 257 -21.59 -4.33 8.25
N VAL A 258 -20.49 -4.93 8.69
CA VAL A 258 -20.29 -5.34 10.09
C VAL A 258 -19.42 -4.32 10.80
N MET A 259 -20.01 -3.63 11.78
CA MET A 259 -19.40 -2.55 12.53
C MET A 259 -19.88 -2.57 13.99
N GLU A 260 -19.07 -3.05 14.92
CA GLU A 260 -19.51 -3.26 16.32
C GLU A 260 -20.01 -1.99 17.02
N GLU A 261 -19.07 -1.17 17.45
CA GLU A 261 -19.31 -0.12 18.44
C GLU A 261 -18.38 1.08 18.22
N GLY A 262 -18.75 2.20 18.83
CA GLY A 262 -17.99 3.44 18.83
C GLY A 262 -18.62 4.51 17.95
N ILE A 263 -19.04 5.61 18.58
CA ILE A 263 -19.62 6.77 17.90
C ILE A 263 -18.64 7.32 16.86
N GLY A 264 -17.39 7.58 17.24
CA GLY A 264 -16.36 8.13 16.35
C GLY A 264 -16.03 7.19 15.19
N ASN A 265 -15.93 5.89 15.50
CA ASN A 265 -15.67 4.85 14.50
C ASN A 265 -16.80 4.80 13.46
N MET A 266 -18.05 4.95 13.89
CA MET A 266 -19.20 4.99 12.98
C MET A 266 -19.18 6.24 12.08
N VAL A 267 -18.82 7.42 12.62
CA VAL A 267 -18.61 8.63 11.80
C VAL A 267 -17.53 8.38 10.75
N MET A 268 -16.42 7.74 11.13
CA MET A 268 -15.30 7.41 10.23
C MET A 268 -15.61 6.31 9.20
N LEU A 269 -16.70 5.55 9.38
CA LEU A 269 -17.20 4.60 8.39
C LEU A 269 -18.00 5.30 7.28
N THR A 270 -18.64 6.43 7.57
CA THR A 270 -19.57 7.09 6.63
C THR A 270 -19.00 7.47 5.27
N PRO A 271 -17.72 7.87 5.10
CA PRO A 271 -17.14 8.08 3.77
C PRO A 271 -17.15 6.81 2.89
N ALA A 272 -16.92 5.65 3.50
CA ALA A 272 -16.97 4.37 2.79
C ALA A 272 -18.41 4.03 2.39
N LEU A 273 -19.40 4.24 3.28
CA LEU A 273 -20.82 4.04 2.97
C LEU A 273 -21.27 4.90 1.78
N GLN A 274 -20.88 6.17 1.78
CA GLN A 274 -21.15 7.10 0.67
C GLN A 274 -20.56 6.59 -0.65
N ALA A 275 -19.28 6.20 -0.63
CA ALA A 275 -18.59 5.72 -1.82
C ALA A 275 -19.13 4.38 -2.35
N ILE A 276 -19.53 3.47 -1.44
CA ILE A 276 -20.22 2.21 -1.77
C ILE A 276 -21.54 2.51 -2.45
N HIS A 277 -22.37 3.40 -1.89
CA HIS A 277 -23.65 3.78 -2.50
C HIS A 277 -23.48 4.50 -3.84
N GLN A 278 -22.50 5.39 -3.97
CA GLN A 278 -22.17 6.02 -5.26
C GLN A 278 -21.79 4.97 -6.32
N ARG A 279 -21.12 3.89 -5.91
CA ARG A 279 -20.70 2.81 -6.80
C ARG A 279 -21.83 1.85 -7.13
N LEU A 280 -22.71 1.59 -6.17
CA LEU A 280 -23.81 0.64 -6.22
C LEU A 280 -25.11 1.33 -5.74
N PRO A 281 -25.71 2.23 -6.54
CA PRO A 281 -26.80 3.10 -6.09
C PRO A 281 -28.11 2.35 -5.81
N MET A 282 -28.28 1.15 -6.38
CA MET A 282 -29.47 0.32 -6.20
C MET A 282 -29.37 -0.63 -4.99
N SER A 283 -28.18 -0.77 -4.39
CA SER A 283 -27.96 -1.70 -3.29
C SER A 283 -28.57 -1.21 -1.98
N LYS A 284 -29.24 -2.13 -1.28
CA LYS A 284 -29.69 -1.98 0.10
C LYS A 284 -28.53 -2.27 1.06
N ILE A 285 -27.99 -1.22 1.66
CA ILE A 285 -26.91 -1.32 2.63
C ILE A 285 -27.50 -1.47 4.03
N THR A 286 -27.33 -2.64 4.63
CA THR A 286 -27.67 -2.93 6.03
C THR A 286 -26.43 -2.85 6.88
N VAL A 287 -26.48 -2.16 8.03
CA VAL A 287 -25.32 -2.07 8.95
C VAL A 287 -25.64 -2.79 10.26
N LEU A 288 -24.82 -3.79 10.62
CA LEU A 288 -24.87 -4.46 11.92
C LEU A 288 -24.01 -3.71 12.92
N CYS A 289 -24.64 -3.04 13.89
CA CYS A 289 -24.00 -2.20 14.91
C CYS A 289 -24.87 -2.03 16.17
N SER A 290 -24.30 -1.53 17.27
CA SER A 290 -25.11 -1.21 18.45
C SER A 290 -26.18 -0.13 18.18
N ASP A 291 -27.29 -0.16 18.92
CA ASP A 291 -28.40 0.83 18.78
C ASP A 291 -27.92 2.26 19.06
N ILE A 292 -26.88 2.42 19.88
CA ILE A 292 -26.26 3.73 20.13
C ILE A 292 -25.54 4.21 18.88
N ALA A 293 -24.69 3.37 18.27
CA ALA A 293 -23.95 3.76 17.06
C ALA A 293 -24.88 3.96 15.85
N ALA A 294 -26.00 3.23 15.79
CA ALA A 294 -27.00 3.35 14.72
C ALA A 294 -27.53 4.78 14.54
N GLN A 295 -27.72 5.53 15.63
CA GLN A 295 -28.19 6.92 15.61
C GLN A 295 -27.30 7.88 14.79
N ILE A 296 -26.06 7.48 14.47
CA ILE A 296 -25.15 8.27 13.64
C ILE A 296 -25.52 8.17 12.16
N ILE A 297 -26.12 7.06 11.72
CA ILE A 297 -26.25 6.72 10.29
C ILE A 297 -27.64 6.29 9.82
N ASP A 298 -28.57 5.99 10.73
CA ASP A 298 -29.87 5.39 10.44
C ASP A 298 -30.79 6.23 9.53
N ASP A 299 -30.68 7.56 9.53
CA ASP A 299 -31.42 8.46 8.63
C ASP A 299 -30.61 8.92 7.39
N LEU A 300 -29.39 8.40 7.19
CA LEU A 300 -28.59 8.78 6.02
C LEU A 300 -29.17 8.12 4.76
N PRO A 301 -29.27 8.85 3.62
CA PRO A 301 -30.03 8.40 2.45
C PRO A 301 -29.46 7.15 1.77
N TYR A 302 -28.20 6.83 2.05
CA TYR A 302 -27.48 5.68 1.51
C TYR A 302 -27.46 4.46 2.46
N VAL A 303 -28.11 4.54 3.62
CA VAL A 303 -28.26 3.43 4.57
C VAL A 303 -29.70 2.92 4.50
N HIS A 304 -29.88 1.64 4.18
CA HIS A 304 -31.22 1.05 4.07
C HIS A 304 -31.83 0.78 5.45
N LYS A 305 -31.05 0.16 6.36
CA LYS A 305 -31.43 -0.09 7.75
C LYS A 305 -30.21 -0.39 8.61
N THR A 306 -30.35 -0.19 9.91
CA THR A 306 -29.40 -0.67 10.93
C THR A 306 -30.01 -1.83 11.71
N ILE A 307 -29.19 -2.80 12.10
CA ILE A 307 -29.60 -3.93 12.93
C ILE A 307 -28.64 -4.08 14.12
N SER A 308 -29.15 -4.38 15.31
CA SER A 308 -28.34 -4.59 16.53
C SER A 308 -28.07 -6.05 16.86
N ALA A 309 -28.74 -6.95 16.14
CA ALA A 309 -28.47 -8.37 16.19
C ALA A 309 -28.63 -8.98 14.80
N LEU A 310 -27.71 -9.88 14.47
CA LEU A 310 -27.79 -10.67 13.25
C LEU A 310 -29.05 -11.56 13.30
N LYS A 311 -29.87 -11.51 12.25
CA LYS A 311 -31.06 -12.36 12.06
C LYS A 311 -30.82 -13.25 10.84
N ALA A 312 -31.59 -14.33 10.69
CA ALA A 312 -31.52 -15.17 9.50
C ALA A 312 -32.05 -14.40 8.28
N GLU A 313 -31.14 -13.77 7.54
CA GLU A 313 -31.38 -13.00 6.32
C GLU A 313 -30.24 -13.33 5.35
N LYS A 314 -30.54 -13.45 4.05
CA LYS A 314 -29.50 -13.64 3.02
C LYS A 314 -29.05 -12.28 2.48
N PHE A 315 -27.75 -12.08 2.47
CA PHE A 315 -27.07 -10.95 1.86
C PHE A 315 -26.23 -11.46 0.69
N ASP A 316 -26.05 -10.63 -0.34
CA ASP A 316 -25.21 -10.97 -1.48
C ASP A 316 -23.73 -10.76 -1.14
N LEU A 317 -23.44 -9.83 -0.23
CA LEU A 317 -22.09 -9.46 0.19
C LEU A 317 -22.05 -8.99 1.65
N VAL A 318 -21.06 -9.48 2.39
CA VAL A 318 -20.74 -9.03 3.76
C VAL A 318 -19.39 -8.29 3.76
N LEU A 319 -19.37 -7.06 4.27
CA LEU A 319 -18.20 -6.22 4.39
C LEU A 319 -17.85 -6.02 5.87
N ASN A 320 -16.74 -6.60 6.30
CA ASN A 320 -16.24 -6.50 7.66
C ASN A 320 -15.29 -5.30 7.79
N THR A 321 -15.65 -4.37 8.67
CA THR A 321 -14.76 -3.28 9.06
C THR A 321 -13.60 -3.80 9.93
N ILE A 322 -12.63 -2.93 10.22
CA ILE A 322 -11.52 -3.26 11.15
C ILE A 322 -12.01 -3.53 12.59
N TRP A 323 -13.26 -3.19 12.89
CA TRP A 323 -13.93 -3.38 14.18
C TRP A 323 -14.96 -4.52 14.16
N ALA A 324 -14.91 -5.43 13.18
CA ALA A 324 -15.85 -6.55 13.08
C ALA A 324 -15.42 -7.80 13.88
N GLN A 325 -14.22 -7.83 14.47
CA GLN A 325 -13.59 -9.06 14.96
C GLN A 325 -14.38 -9.78 16.06
N GLN A 326 -14.95 -9.07 17.02
CA GLN A 326 -15.74 -9.68 18.10
C GLN A 326 -17.10 -10.16 17.58
N THR A 327 -17.70 -9.47 16.61
CA THR A 327 -18.97 -9.85 15.97
C THR A 327 -18.79 -11.09 15.12
N ILE A 328 -17.71 -11.15 14.34
CA ILE A 328 -17.31 -12.37 13.61
C ILE A 328 -17.14 -13.53 14.61
N LYS A 329 -16.48 -13.29 15.75
CA LYS A 329 -16.35 -14.29 16.81
C LYS A 329 -17.66 -14.63 17.52
N LYS A 330 -18.59 -13.69 17.64
CA LYS A 330 -19.88 -13.88 18.33
C LYS A 330 -20.84 -14.73 17.50
N TYR A 331 -20.88 -14.49 16.20
CA TYR A 331 -21.83 -15.14 15.29
C TYR A 331 -21.22 -16.32 14.53
N GLU A 332 -19.88 -16.42 14.46
CA GLU A 332 -19.11 -17.49 13.80
C GLU A 332 -19.77 -17.96 12.50
N THR A 333 -20.15 -19.24 12.44
CA THR A 333 -20.78 -19.89 11.29
C THR A 333 -22.02 -19.16 10.79
N SER A 334 -22.85 -18.63 11.69
CA SER A 334 -24.11 -17.96 11.32
C SER A 334 -23.90 -16.65 10.56
N LEU A 335 -22.74 -16.00 10.68
CA LEU A 335 -22.39 -14.84 9.87
C LEU A 335 -21.91 -15.29 8.48
N TYR A 336 -21.07 -16.32 8.41
CA TYR A 336 -20.57 -16.87 7.14
C TYR A 336 -21.67 -17.56 6.30
N GLU A 337 -22.73 -18.07 6.93
CA GLU A 337 -23.86 -18.67 6.23
C GLU A 337 -24.82 -17.63 5.60
N GLN A 338 -24.69 -16.35 5.96
CA GLN A 338 -25.61 -15.31 5.51
C GLN A 338 -25.26 -14.70 4.16
N ALA A 339 -24.04 -14.89 3.67
CA ALA A 339 -23.67 -14.49 2.33
C ALA A 339 -22.68 -15.45 1.72
N ASP A 340 -22.73 -15.57 0.39
CA ASP A 340 -21.75 -16.34 -0.35
C ASP A 340 -20.37 -15.64 -0.37
N PHE A 341 -20.32 -14.32 -0.06
CA PHE A 341 -19.11 -13.50 -0.15
C PHE A 341 -18.89 -12.60 1.08
N HIS A 342 -17.65 -12.60 1.56
CA HIS A 342 -17.20 -11.82 2.72
C HIS A 342 -15.88 -11.12 2.39
N PHE A 343 -15.79 -9.80 2.56
CA PHE A 343 -14.53 -9.06 2.47
C PHE A 343 -14.23 -8.37 3.79
N SER A 344 -12.96 -8.34 4.21
CA SER A 344 -12.53 -7.67 5.43
C SER A 344 -11.46 -6.64 5.13
N SER A 345 -11.60 -5.44 5.68
CA SER A 345 -10.53 -4.43 5.58
C SER A 345 -9.32 -4.84 6.44
N ASP A 346 -8.12 -4.59 5.92
CA ASP A 346 -6.88 -4.63 6.69
C ASP A 346 -6.59 -3.28 7.37
N PHE A 347 -5.72 -3.29 8.39
CA PHE A 347 -5.30 -2.08 9.12
C PHE A 347 -3.84 -2.16 9.54
N LYS A 348 -3.04 -1.14 9.22
CA LYS A 348 -1.65 -1.02 9.64
C LYS A 348 -1.48 0.09 10.68
N ILE A 349 -1.24 -0.30 11.92
CA ILE A 349 -1.07 0.62 13.05
C ILE A 349 0.08 1.60 12.77
N GLY A 350 -0.18 2.89 12.98
CA GLY A 350 0.81 3.97 12.83
C GLY A 350 1.06 4.41 11.39
N ILE A 351 0.50 3.70 10.41
CA ILE A 351 0.56 4.03 8.98
C ILE A 351 -0.81 4.49 8.48
N ASP A 352 -1.84 3.71 8.76
CA ASP A 352 -3.19 3.96 8.24
C ASP A 352 -4.00 4.85 9.19
N HIS A 353 -4.70 5.83 8.62
CA HIS A 353 -5.84 6.45 9.30
C HIS A 353 -7.06 5.53 9.24
N GLU A 354 -7.93 5.54 10.25
CA GLU A 354 -9.08 4.62 10.29
C GLU A 354 -10.04 4.79 9.10
N ILE A 355 -10.29 6.02 8.67
CA ILE A 355 -11.05 6.31 7.44
C ILE A 355 -10.42 5.64 6.21
N GLU A 356 -9.08 5.65 6.07
CA GLU A 356 -8.43 5.04 4.91
C GLU A 356 -8.66 3.53 4.89
N ALA A 357 -8.59 2.89 6.06
CA ALA A 357 -8.90 1.47 6.18
C ALA A 357 -10.36 1.19 5.83
N ASN A 358 -11.33 1.89 6.45
CA ASN A 358 -12.74 1.72 6.09
C ASN A 358 -13.00 2.00 4.59
N PHE A 359 -12.31 2.97 3.99
CA PHE A 359 -12.43 3.30 2.57
C PHE A 359 -11.92 2.19 1.65
N ARG A 360 -11.07 1.27 2.13
CA ARG A 360 -10.69 0.06 1.37
C ARG A 360 -11.89 -0.81 1.02
N LEU A 361 -12.97 -0.77 1.81
CA LEU A 361 -14.23 -1.45 1.48
C LEU A 361 -14.84 -0.90 0.17
N ALA A 362 -14.84 0.43 0.00
CA ALA A 362 -15.30 1.06 -1.24
C ALA A 362 -14.32 0.84 -2.41
N ASN A 363 -13.01 0.89 -2.14
CA ASN A 363 -11.99 0.59 -3.15
C ASN A 363 -12.08 -0.86 -3.65
N PHE A 364 -12.40 -1.80 -2.76
CA PHE A 364 -12.71 -3.20 -3.09
C PHE A 364 -13.93 -3.29 -4.02
N LEU A 365 -14.89 -2.37 -3.89
CA LEU A 365 -16.00 -2.24 -4.83
C LEU A 365 -15.65 -1.48 -6.12
N GLY A 366 -14.39 -1.09 -6.30
CA GLY A 366 -13.90 -0.41 -7.50
C GLY A 366 -14.16 1.09 -7.50
N HIS A 367 -14.43 1.68 -6.33
CA HIS A 367 -14.47 3.12 -6.18
C HIS A 367 -13.04 3.68 -6.31
N GLY A 368 -12.80 4.55 -7.31
CA GLY A 368 -11.51 5.21 -7.55
C GLY A 368 -11.50 6.71 -7.27
N GLY A 369 -12.63 7.25 -6.77
CA GLY A 369 -12.78 8.67 -6.45
C GLY A 369 -12.11 9.10 -5.14
N PRO A 370 -12.08 10.41 -4.85
CA PRO A 370 -11.57 10.92 -3.58
C PRO A 370 -12.47 10.48 -2.42
N VAL A 371 -11.90 10.40 -1.22
CA VAL A 371 -12.65 10.07 -0.01
C VAL A 371 -13.67 11.18 0.31
N PRO A 372 -14.98 10.88 0.38
CA PRO A 372 -16.00 11.85 0.74
C PRO A 372 -15.84 12.37 2.17
N GLU A 373 -16.45 13.52 2.46
CA GLU A 373 -16.48 14.03 3.83
C GLU A 373 -17.41 13.18 4.71
N PRO A 374 -17.03 12.93 5.98
CA PRO A 374 -17.88 12.22 6.92
C PRO A 374 -19.22 12.94 7.12
N GLN A 375 -20.28 12.16 7.35
CA GLN A 375 -21.62 12.66 7.61
C GLN A 375 -22.18 12.04 8.89
N VAL A 376 -23.13 12.73 9.52
CA VAL A 376 -23.85 12.24 10.70
C VAL A 376 -25.31 12.66 10.62
N CYS A 377 -26.20 11.84 11.17
CA CYS A 377 -27.60 12.22 11.38
C CYS A 377 -27.70 13.33 12.44
N SER A 378 -28.68 14.21 12.28
CA SER A 378 -28.93 15.31 13.24
C SER A 378 -30.42 15.55 13.39
N ALA A 379 -30.86 15.82 14.61
CA ALA A 379 -32.22 16.23 14.96
C ALA A 379 -32.17 17.58 15.70
N PRO A 380 -33.20 18.43 15.61
CA PRO A 380 -33.24 19.68 16.38
C PRO A 380 -33.08 19.41 17.88
N CYS A 381 -32.25 20.21 18.55
CA CYS A 381 -32.19 20.25 20.01
C CYS A 381 -33.06 21.41 20.51
N GLU A 382 -34.08 21.09 21.32
CA GLU A 382 -35.04 22.03 21.90
C GLU A 382 -34.66 22.47 23.33
N LEU A 383 -33.75 21.75 23.99
CA LEU A 383 -33.38 22.01 25.38
C LEU A 383 -32.44 23.21 25.58
N ILE A 384 -32.00 23.85 24.49
CA ILE A 384 -31.07 25.00 24.56
C ILE A 384 -31.81 26.33 24.49
N ASP A 385 -31.64 27.13 25.54
CA ASP A 385 -32.12 28.51 25.59
C ASP A 385 -31.08 29.42 24.94
N PHE A 386 -31.23 29.70 23.64
CA PHE A 386 -30.28 30.57 22.92
C PHE A 386 -30.35 32.01 23.43
N THR A 387 -29.22 32.50 23.94
CA THR A 387 -29.09 33.88 24.45
C THR A 387 -28.73 34.90 23.36
N GLY A 388 -28.55 34.45 22.11
CA GLY A 388 -28.05 35.27 20.99
C GLY A 388 -26.52 35.44 20.94
N ARG A 389 -25.79 34.93 21.93
CA ARG A 389 -24.32 34.87 21.95
C ARG A 389 -23.78 33.74 21.06
N GLN A 390 -22.50 33.82 20.70
CA GLN A 390 -21.81 32.70 20.06
C GLN A 390 -21.82 31.47 20.98
N LEU A 391 -22.08 30.30 20.42
CA LEU A 391 -22.22 29.06 21.17
C LEU A 391 -20.90 28.27 21.14
N ALA A 392 -20.36 27.95 22.32
CA ALA A 392 -19.24 27.02 22.50
C ALA A 392 -19.75 25.71 23.11
N VAL A 393 -19.52 24.59 22.42
CA VAL A 393 -19.90 23.26 22.92
C VAL A 393 -18.67 22.54 23.45
N LEU A 394 -18.75 22.06 24.70
CA LEU A 394 -17.69 21.30 25.37
C LEU A 394 -18.09 19.84 25.52
N ALA A 395 -17.20 18.91 25.19
CA ALA A 395 -17.42 17.47 25.36
C ALA A 395 -16.34 16.82 26.24
N ASN A 396 -16.53 16.91 27.56
CA ASN A 396 -15.73 16.21 28.56
C ASN A 396 -16.21 14.76 28.73
N THR A 397 -15.93 13.94 27.73
CA THR A 397 -16.41 12.54 27.60
C THR A 397 -15.26 11.56 27.82
N THR A 398 -15.55 10.27 28.06
CA THR A 398 -14.62 9.14 28.36
C THR A 398 -14.57 8.70 29.83
N VAL A 399 -15.73 8.62 30.50
CA VAL A 399 -15.81 8.20 31.91
C VAL A 399 -15.81 6.67 32.11
N ASN A 400 -15.82 5.87 31.04
CA ASN A 400 -15.90 4.40 31.12
C ASN A 400 -14.63 3.76 31.70
N ASN A 401 -14.81 2.81 32.63
CA ASN A 401 -13.75 2.13 33.40
C ASN A 401 -12.83 1.17 32.60
N ASN A 402 -12.80 1.29 31.27
CA ASN A 402 -11.96 0.46 30.39
C ASN A 402 -10.65 1.15 30.01
N GLY A 403 -10.33 2.22 30.71
CA GLY A 403 -9.06 2.91 30.64
C GLY A 403 -9.08 4.21 29.84
N TRP A 404 -10.20 4.54 29.22
CA TRP A 404 -10.35 5.73 28.38
C TRP A 404 -10.37 7.03 29.17
N GLU A 405 -10.60 6.99 30.48
CA GLU A 405 -10.51 8.15 31.37
C GLU A 405 -9.15 8.86 31.33
N ARG A 406 -8.10 8.14 30.86
CA ARG A 406 -6.75 8.67 30.55
C ARG A 406 -6.76 9.76 29.47
N LYS A 407 -7.76 9.75 28.58
CA LYS A 407 -7.93 10.74 27.50
C LYS A 407 -8.55 12.04 28.00
N ARG A 408 -9.05 12.06 29.23
CA ARG A 408 -9.81 13.19 29.75
C ARG A 408 -8.88 14.35 30.10
N TRP A 409 -9.26 15.55 29.69
CA TRP A 409 -8.57 16.76 30.10
C TRP A 409 -9.17 17.30 31.40
N PRO A 410 -8.37 17.56 32.46
CA PRO A 410 -8.93 17.88 33.77
C PRO A 410 -9.49 19.30 33.89
N TYR A 411 -9.17 20.22 32.97
CA TYR A 411 -9.40 21.65 33.14
C TYR A 411 -10.58 22.24 32.35
N TYR A 412 -11.56 21.42 31.96
CA TYR A 412 -12.75 21.92 31.26
C TYR A 412 -13.55 23.00 32.03
N PRO A 413 -13.75 22.90 33.36
CA PRO A 413 -14.44 23.96 34.11
C PRO A 413 -13.75 25.33 33.99
N GLN A 414 -12.42 25.36 34.09
CA GLN A 414 -11.63 26.58 33.97
C GLN A 414 -11.66 27.15 32.55
N LEU A 415 -11.64 26.28 31.53
CA LEU A 415 -11.82 26.71 30.14
C LEU A 415 -13.22 27.29 29.92
N ALA A 416 -14.26 26.66 30.47
CA ALA A 416 -15.64 27.14 30.37
C ALA A 416 -15.78 28.55 30.96
N GLU A 417 -15.15 28.80 32.11
CA GLU A 417 -15.12 30.13 32.73
C GLU A 417 -14.46 31.17 31.81
N LYS A 418 -13.28 30.89 31.23
CA LYS A 418 -12.62 31.81 30.29
C LYS A 418 -13.45 32.06 29.03
N LEU A 419 -14.11 31.02 28.49
CA LEU A 419 -14.98 31.17 27.32
C LEU A 419 -16.21 32.03 27.61
N MET A 420 -16.82 31.88 28.79
CA MET A 420 -17.93 32.74 29.21
C MET A 420 -17.48 34.20 29.41
N GLN A 421 -16.31 34.42 30.00
CA GLN A 421 -15.71 35.76 30.12
C GLN A 421 -15.41 36.41 28.76
N ASP A 422 -15.07 35.60 27.76
CA ASP A 422 -14.88 36.01 26.37
C ASP A 422 -16.19 36.19 25.59
N GLY A 423 -17.34 35.99 26.25
CA GLY A 423 -18.67 36.27 25.71
C GLY A 423 -19.38 35.10 25.06
N TYR A 424 -18.84 33.87 25.13
CA TYR A 424 -19.54 32.69 24.65
C TYR A 424 -20.68 32.27 25.59
N GLN A 425 -21.77 31.78 25.01
CA GLN A 425 -22.66 30.86 25.71
C GLN A 425 -22.02 29.48 25.69
N VAL A 426 -21.83 28.87 26.86
CA VAL A 426 -21.13 27.58 26.98
C VAL A 426 -22.12 26.48 27.35
N VAL A 427 -22.10 25.40 26.57
CA VAL A 427 -22.94 24.22 26.76
C VAL A 427 -22.07 22.98 26.82
N VAL A 428 -22.36 22.08 27.75
CA VAL A 428 -21.63 20.82 27.92
C VAL A 428 -22.50 19.66 27.46
N VAL A 429 -21.92 18.77 26.66
CA VAL A 429 -22.55 17.54 26.18
C VAL A 429 -21.79 16.30 26.66
N GLY A 430 -22.48 15.17 26.74
CA GLY A 430 -21.93 13.91 27.23
C GLY A 430 -23.03 12.88 27.50
N GLY A 431 -22.64 11.64 27.82
CA GLY A 431 -23.58 10.57 28.12
C GLY A 431 -24.07 10.62 29.57
N ALA A 432 -24.91 9.65 29.93
CA ALA A 432 -25.43 9.50 31.29
C ALA A 432 -24.32 9.24 32.32
N ASP A 433 -23.22 8.58 31.94
CA ASP A 433 -22.11 8.32 32.86
C ASP A 433 -21.27 9.57 33.14
N GLU A 434 -21.11 10.45 32.15
CA GLU A 434 -20.57 11.78 32.40
C GLU A 434 -21.49 12.59 33.33
N ALA A 435 -22.80 12.58 33.09
CA ALA A 435 -23.77 13.29 33.93
C ALA A 435 -23.71 12.83 35.40
N LYS A 436 -23.56 11.53 35.65
CA LYS A 436 -23.40 10.99 37.01
C LYS A 436 -22.11 11.49 37.69
N LYS A 437 -21.05 11.73 36.93
CA LYS A 437 -19.72 12.08 37.47
C LYS A 437 -19.46 13.58 37.56
N PHE A 438 -20.05 14.38 36.67
CA PHE A 438 -19.69 15.77 36.44
C PHE A 438 -20.87 16.75 36.47
N SER A 439 -22.02 16.36 37.03
CA SER A 439 -23.17 17.27 37.18
C SER A 439 -23.06 18.19 38.40
N GLY A 440 -23.95 19.19 38.45
CA GLY A 440 -24.10 20.09 39.59
C GLY A 440 -22.96 21.10 39.70
N LYS A 441 -22.28 21.14 40.85
CA LYS A 441 -21.25 22.16 41.18
C LYS A 441 -19.91 21.98 40.45
N TYR A 442 -19.76 20.95 39.62
CA TYR A 442 -18.54 20.72 38.86
C TYR A 442 -18.32 21.82 37.80
N TRP A 443 -19.40 22.32 37.20
CA TRP A 443 -19.37 23.38 36.20
C TRP A 443 -19.56 24.76 36.83
N PRO A 444 -18.91 25.81 36.31
CA PRO A 444 -19.16 27.18 36.74
C PRO A 444 -20.62 27.61 36.52
N GLN A 445 -21.11 28.54 37.34
CA GLN A 445 -22.45 29.10 37.18
C GLN A 445 -22.60 29.77 35.80
N GLY A 446 -23.68 29.45 35.09
CA GLY A 446 -23.96 29.96 33.74
C GLY A 446 -23.63 28.99 32.61
N VAL A 447 -22.87 27.92 32.88
CA VAL A 447 -22.71 26.80 31.95
C VAL A 447 -23.99 25.98 31.94
N GLN A 448 -24.53 25.69 30.75
CA GLN A 448 -25.67 24.79 30.61
C GLN A 448 -25.16 23.35 30.47
N ASP A 449 -25.47 22.51 31.46
CA ASP A 449 -25.13 21.09 31.46
C ASP A 449 -26.27 20.27 30.84
N LEU A 450 -26.02 19.70 29.65
CA LEU A 450 -26.94 18.82 28.92
C LEU A 450 -26.43 17.37 28.88
N GLN A 451 -25.47 16.99 29.73
CA GLN A 451 -24.97 15.62 29.80
C GLN A 451 -26.10 14.65 30.17
N GLY A 452 -26.20 13.53 29.45
CA GLY A 452 -27.21 12.50 29.67
C GLY A 452 -28.65 12.90 29.31
N GLN A 453 -28.87 14.09 28.76
CA GLN A 453 -30.20 14.63 28.42
C GLN A 453 -30.52 14.61 26.93
N LEU A 454 -29.52 14.38 26.08
CA LEU A 454 -29.65 14.42 24.63
C LEU A 454 -29.37 13.05 24.01
N SER A 455 -30.14 12.69 22.98
CA SER A 455 -29.76 11.67 22.01
C SER A 455 -28.53 12.10 21.20
N LEU A 456 -27.94 11.18 20.44
CA LEU A 456 -26.81 11.53 19.57
C LEU A 456 -27.24 12.45 18.43
N LYS A 457 -28.46 12.26 17.90
CA LYS A 457 -29.02 13.14 16.86
C LYS A 457 -29.26 14.56 17.39
N GLU A 458 -29.81 14.72 18.59
CA GLU A 458 -29.98 16.04 19.22
C GLU A 458 -28.63 16.67 19.57
N THR A 459 -27.67 15.87 20.03
CA THR A 459 -26.28 16.32 20.24
C THR A 459 -25.68 16.86 18.94
N ALA A 460 -25.83 16.15 17.82
CA ALA A 460 -25.40 16.63 16.50
C ALA A 460 -26.12 17.92 16.09
N GLY A 461 -27.45 18.03 16.31
CA GLY A 461 -28.20 19.24 16.01
C GLY A 461 -27.81 20.45 16.86
N LEU A 462 -27.45 20.23 18.12
CA LEU A 462 -26.87 21.25 18.99
C LEU A 462 -25.48 21.68 18.48
N ILE A 463 -24.59 20.71 18.20
CA ILE A 463 -23.24 20.98 17.66
C ILE A 463 -23.32 21.77 16.35
N LYS A 464 -24.29 21.47 15.48
CA LYS A 464 -24.50 22.18 14.21
C LYS A 464 -24.79 23.67 14.38
N LYS A 465 -25.30 24.09 15.54
CA LYS A 465 -25.53 25.50 15.89
C LYS A 465 -24.33 26.15 16.61
N ALA A 466 -23.28 25.38 16.93
CA ALA A 466 -22.12 25.88 17.64
C ALA A 466 -21.21 26.71 16.73
N SER A 467 -20.64 27.77 17.29
CA SER A 467 -19.56 28.54 16.65
C SER A 467 -18.22 27.80 16.77
N ILE A 468 -18.01 27.12 17.90
CA ILE A 468 -16.82 26.30 18.16
C ILE A 468 -17.19 25.05 18.97
N PHE A 469 -16.47 23.96 18.71
CA PHE A 469 -16.53 22.73 19.50
C PHE A 469 -15.17 22.45 20.13
N ILE A 470 -15.14 22.07 21.40
CA ILE A 470 -13.94 21.65 22.11
C ILE A 470 -14.18 20.32 22.83
N GLY A 471 -13.35 19.33 22.55
CA GLY A 471 -13.49 17.99 23.15
C GLY A 471 -12.16 17.25 23.19
N ASN A 472 -12.11 16.13 23.91
CA ASN A 472 -10.98 15.20 23.82
C ASN A 472 -11.17 14.23 22.65
N ASP A 473 -10.21 13.33 22.43
CA ASP A 473 -10.31 12.21 21.48
C ASP A 473 -11.52 11.29 21.79
N SER A 474 -12.70 11.66 21.26
CA SER A 474 -13.99 11.01 21.53
C SER A 474 -15.00 11.20 20.40
N GLY A 475 -16.09 10.41 20.45
CA GLY A 475 -17.16 10.41 19.44
C GLY A 475 -17.72 11.80 19.07
N PRO A 476 -18.13 12.64 20.03
CA PRO A 476 -18.61 13.99 19.74
C PRO A 476 -17.62 14.87 18.94
N ALA A 477 -16.30 14.68 19.11
CA ALA A 477 -15.31 15.40 18.32
C ALA A 477 -15.33 15.00 16.84
N HIS A 478 -15.57 13.71 16.54
CA HIS A 478 -15.77 13.26 15.16
C HIS A 478 -17.08 13.81 14.58
N MET A 479 -18.16 13.87 15.36
CA MET A 479 -19.43 14.44 14.92
C MET A 479 -19.29 15.93 14.57
N ALA A 480 -18.59 16.71 15.41
CA ALA A 480 -18.34 18.13 15.15
C ALA A 480 -17.51 18.36 13.89
N ALA A 481 -16.48 17.53 13.67
CA ALA A 481 -15.68 17.56 12.45
C ALA A 481 -16.50 17.24 11.19
N ALA A 482 -17.37 16.23 11.25
CA ALA A 482 -18.28 15.84 10.17
C ALA A 482 -19.32 16.92 9.84
N LEU A 483 -19.78 17.66 10.86
CA LEU A 483 -20.70 18.80 10.70
C LEU A 483 -20.00 20.07 10.19
N GLY A 484 -18.68 20.02 9.99
CA GLY A 484 -17.89 21.14 9.49
C GLY A 484 -17.68 22.26 10.51
N ILE A 485 -17.92 22.00 11.80
CA ILE A 485 -17.76 22.99 12.88
C ILE A 485 -16.28 23.15 13.21
N PRO A 486 -15.78 24.38 13.48
CA PRO A 486 -14.46 24.60 14.05
C PRO A 486 -14.24 23.77 15.31
N THR A 487 -13.43 22.72 15.18
CA THR A 487 -13.32 21.63 16.15
C THR A 487 -11.90 21.59 16.72
N TYR A 488 -11.78 21.83 18.02
CA TYR A 488 -10.52 21.78 18.76
C TYR A 488 -10.48 20.51 19.60
N VAL A 489 -9.56 19.60 19.28
CA VAL A 489 -9.54 18.25 19.86
C VAL A 489 -8.28 18.04 20.67
N LEU A 490 -8.44 17.73 21.96
CA LEU A 490 -7.34 17.52 22.88
C LEU A 490 -6.88 16.06 22.84
N PHE A 491 -5.62 15.85 22.49
CA PHE A 491 -4.96 14.56 22.44
C PHE A 491 -3.84 14.48 23.46
N GLY A 492 -3.83 13.36 24.19
CA GLY A 492 -2.70 12.91 24.98
C GLY A 492 -2.36 11.49 24.56
N PRO A 493 -2.84 10.48 25.29
CA PRO A 493 -2.31 9.12 25.21
C PRO A 493 -2.58 8.40 23.88
N SER A 494 -3.49 8.89 23.04
CA SER A 494 -3.93 8.23 21.81
C SER A 494 -3.11 8.58 20.58
N LEU A 495 -3.06 7.65 19.62
CA LEU A 495 -2.39 7.84 18.34
C LEU A 495 -3.17 8.83 17.48
N ILE A 496 -2.64 10.06 17.32
CA ILE A 496 -3.24 11.11 16.50
C ILE A 496 -3.35 10.66 15.03
N SER A 497 -2.33 9.98 14.49
CA SER A 497 -2.32 9.51 13.11
C SER A 497 -3.47 8.56 12.78
N LYS A 498 -3.94 7.79 13.78
CA LYS A 498 -5.05 6.85 13.65
C LYS A 498 -6.41 7.50 13.90
N ASN A 499 -6.56 8.20 15.02
CA ASN A 499 -7.88 8.51 15.61
C ASN A 499 -8.29 9.98 15.47
N ARG A 500 -7.49 10.84 14.82
CA ARG A 500 -7.85 12.27 14.71
C ARG A 500 -9.20 12.44 13.98
N PRO A 501 -10.08 13.34 14.42
CA PRO A 501 -11.28 13.67 13.66
C PRO A 501 -10.93 14.19 12.26
N PHE A 502 -11.70 13.74 11.27
CA PHE A 502 -11.49 14.09 9.88
C PHE A 502 -12.51 15.14 9.45
N GLY A 503 -12.02 16.27 8.94
CA GLY A 503 -12.88 17.39 8.53
C GLY A 503 -12.08 18.63 8.15
N LYS A 504 -12.76 19.55 7.45
CA LYS A 504 -12.18 20.80 6.93
C LYS A 504 -11.74 21.80 8.00
N GLN A 505 -12.21 21.68 9.24
CA GLN A 505 -11.95 22.65 10.31
C GLN A 505 -11.60 21.95 11.63
N VAL A 506 -10.50 21.19 11.66
CA VAL A 506 -10.05 20.43 12.84
C VAL A 506 -8.67 20.88 13.29
N ALA A 507 -8.54 21.32 14.54
CA ALA A 507 -7.26 21.57 15.20
C ALA A 507 -7.02 20.50 16.27
N VAL A 508 -5.95 19.73 16.12
CA VAL A 508 -5.48 18.82 17.17
C VAL A 508 -4.55 19.58 18.12
N LEU A 509 -4.87 19.56 19.41
CA LEU A 509 -4.05 20.12 20.47
C LEU A 509 -3.45 18.98 21.28
N SER A 510 -2.13 18.86 21.23
CA SER A 510 -1.38 17.91 22.02
C SER A 510 -0.10 18.55 22.55
N LYS A 511 0.50 17.92 23.56
CA LYS A 511 1.83 18.26 24.04
C LYS A 511 2.73 17.05 23.80
N GLU A 512 3.86 17.29 23.13
CA GLU A 512 4.91 16.28 23.04
C GLU A 512 5.40 15.96 24.45
N MET A 513 5.21 14.70 24.87
CA MET A 513 5.58 14.21 26.18
C MET A 513 6.14 12.80 26.02
N PRO A 514 7.20 12.40 26.76
CA PRO A 514 7.74 11.03 26.68
C PRO A 514 6.71 9.93 27.01
N CYS A 515 5.61 10.30 27.66
CA CYS A 515 4.52 9.42 28.02
C CYS A 515 3.48 9.20 26.91
N SER A 516 3.61 9.86 25.76
CA SER A 516 2.52 10.09 24.82
C SER A 516 3.02 10.08 23.37
N PRO A 517 2.35 9.40 22.43
CA PRO A 517 1.20 8.51 22.63
C PRO A 517 1.62 7.21 23.35
N CYS A 518 0.72 6.64 24.15
CA CYS A 518 0.95 5.35 24.82
C CYS A 518 -0.12 4.30 24.50
N GLN A 519 -1.14 4.62 23.70
CA GLN A 519 -2.10 3.65 23.17
C GLN A 519 -1.35 2.45 22.54
N TYR A 520 -1.78 1.24 22.90
CA TYR A 520 -1.13 -0.04 22.53
C TYR A 520 0.25 -0.32 23.15
N THR A 521 0.65 0.43 24.18
CA THR A 521 1.87 0.17 24.97
C THR A 521 1.55 -0.29 26.39
N GLU A 522 2.50 -0.92 27.07
CA GLU A 522 2.34 -1.26 28.50
C GLU A 522 2.04 -0.04 29.39
N ARG A 523 2.53 1.13 29.01
CA ARG A 523 2.29 2.36 29.76
C ARG A 523 0.80 2.70 29.80
N TRP A 524 0.05 2.48 28.71
CA TRP A 524 -1.40 2.71 28.70
C TRP A 524 -2.09 1.93 29.81
N ALA A 525 -1.78 0.64 29.94
CA ALA A 525 -2.37 -0.22 30.97
C ALA A 525 -2.06 0.27 32.40
N LYS A 526 -0.85 0.78 32.63
CA LYS A 526 -0.34 1.15 33.97
C LYS A 526 -0.45 2.65 34.31
N CYS A 527 -0.91 3.51 33.39
CA CYS A 527 -0.91 4.96 33.58
C CYS A 527 -2.00 5.43 34.54
N THR A 528 -1.60 6.10 35.62
CA THR A 528 -2.48 6.63 36.67
C THR A 528 -2.40 8.16 36.83
N ASP A 529 -1.42 8.80 36.19
CA ASP A 529 -1.10 10.23 36.40
C ASP A 529 -1.57 11.14 35.25
N TRP A 530 -1.81 10.57 34.06
CA TRP A 530 -2.30 11.22 32.83
C TRP A 530 -1.58 12.55 32.54
N GLN A 531 -0.27 12.59 32.81
CA GLN A 531 0.56 13.80 32.71
C GLN A 531 0.46 14.47 31.34
N CYS A 532 0.31 13.70 30.25
CA CYS A 532 0.13 14.26 28.91
C CYS A 532 -1.10 15.17 28.82
N MET A 533 -2.25 14.75 29.36
CA MET A 533 -3.45 15.59 29.39
C MET A 533 -3.28 16.76 30.38
N ALA A 534 -2.80 16.50 31.59
CA ALA A 534 -2.61 17.55 32.61
C ALA A 534 -1.59 18.63 32.20
N SER A 535 -0.67 18.30 31.29
CA SER A 535 0.35 19.25 30.82
C SER A 535 -0.15 20.29 29.82
N LEU A 536 -1.36 20.09 29.26
CA LEU A 536 -2.05 21.05 28.42
C LEU A 536 -2.72 22.08 29.33
N THR A 537 -2.16 23.29 29.42
CA THR A 537 -2.70 24.35 30.29
C THR A 537 -3.93 25.00 29.65
N VAL A 538 -4.81 25.57 30.50
CA VAL A 538 -6.02 26.28 30.06
C VAL A 538 -5.66 27.43 29.12
N ASP A 539 -4.66 28.22 29.47
CA ASP A 539 -4.22 29.35 28.67
C ASP A 539 -3.76 28.91 27.28
N ARG A 540 -2.95 27.85 27.19
CA ARG A 540 -2.48 27.34 25.90
C ARG A 540 -3.63 26.88 25.00
N VAL A 541 -4.65 26.23 25.58
CA VAL A 541 -5.84 25.80 24.84
C VAL A 541 -6.65 27.01 24.40
N PHE A 542 -6.90 27.95 25.31
CA PHE A 542 -7.66 29.17 25.04
C PHE A 542 -6.98 30.07 23.99
N ASP A 543 -5.68 30.33 24.12
CA ASP A 543 -4.89 31.10 23.16
C ASP A 543 -4.91 30.48 21.77
N ARG A 544 -4.86 29.13 21.70
CA ARG A 544 -4.95 28.43 20.42
C ARG A 544 -6.33 28.62 19.77
N ILE A 545 -7.40 28.63 20.56
CA ILE A 545 -8.76 28.91 20.08
C ILE A 545 -8.87 30.35 19.57
N LYS A 546 -8.30 31.34 20.30
CA LYS A 546 -8.38 32.76 19.95
C LYS A 546 -7.52 33.15 18.74
N ASN A 547 -6.32 32.58 18.62
CA ASN A 547 -5.36 32.94 17.57
C ASN A 547 -5.63 32.27 16.22
N THR A 548 -6.68 31.47 16.11
CA THR A 548 -7.01 30.73 14.89
C THR A 548 -8.38 31.19 14.38
N SER A 549 -8.42 31.95 13.29
CA SER A 549 -9.68 32.44 12.69
C SER A 549 -10.58 31.30 12.19
N ALA A 550 -9.97 30.17 11.79
CA ALA A 550 -10.59 28.87 11.57
C ALA A 550 -9.48 27.78 11.57
N PRO A 551 -9.67 26.63 12.23
CA PRO A 551 -8.70 25.53 12.16
C PRO A 551 -8.42 25.11 10.71
N GLN A 552 -7.17 24.85 10.35
CA GLN A 552 -6.83 24.32 9.03
C GLN A 552 -7.34 22.88 8.89
N GLY A 553 -7.88 22.55 7.71
CA GLY A 553 -8.52 21.26 7.46
C GLY A 553 -7.55 20.09 7.40
N CYS A 554 -7.99 18.99 8.01
CA CYS A 554 -7.38 17.68 7.89
C CYS A 554 -7.97 17.01 6.64
N LEU A 555 -7.28 17.10 5.50
CA LEU A 555 -7.65 16.45 4.24
C LEU A 555 -6.70 15.29 3.94
N LEU A 556 -7.22 14.17 3.44
CA LEU A 556 -6.40 13.08 2.93
C LEU A 556 -5.53 13.60 1.77
N GLY A 557 -4.22 13.33 1.83
CA GLY A 557 -3.24 13.82 0.87
C GLY A 557 -2.60 15.19 1.20
N ARG A 558 -3.12 15.95 2.18
CA ARG A 558 -2.30 16.99 2.84
C ARG A 558 -1.44 16.30 3.90
N LYS A 559 -0.15 16.11 3.58
CA LYS A 559 0.86 15.92 4.62
C LYS A 559 0.92 17.24 5.40
N ASP A 560 0.16 17.34 6.48
CA ASP A 560 0.58 18.21 7.57
C ASP A 560 1.97 17.74 7.95
N SER A 561 2.98 18.54 7.61
CA SER A 561 4.40 18.27 7.77
C SER A 561 4.71 17.96 9.23
N HIS A 562 4.50 16.71 9.63
CA HIS A 562 5.13 16.14 10.80
C HIS A 562 6.41 15.51 10.25
N GLU A 563 7.51 16.22 10.47
CA GLU A 563 8.86 15.71 10.27
C GLU A 563 8.93 14.25 10.72
N LEU A 564 9.46 13.38 9.86
CA LEU A 564 9.86 12.02 10.22
C LEU A 564 10.90 12.10 11.34
N LYS A 565 10.47 12.03 12.60
CA LYS A 565 11.37 11.92 13.75
C LYS A 565 11.82 10.47 13.91
N ILE A 566 13.11 10.22 13.65
CA ILE A 566 13.78 8.93 13.78
C ILE A 566 13.81 8.51 15.26
N VAL A 567 13.38 7.29 15.59
CA VAL A 567 13.34 6.73 16.96
C VAL A 567 14.26 5.51 17.04
N ASN A 568 15.04 5.35 18.12
CA ASN A 568 15.90 4.16 18.32
C ASN A 568 15.20 3.03 19.12
N ARG A 569 15.87 1.86 19.22
CA ARG A 569 15.37 0.61 19.85
C ARG A 569 14.94 0.72 21.33
N GLN A 570 15.14 1.86 22.01
CA GLN A 570 14.76 2.06 23.42
C GLN A 570 13.70 3.15 23.63
N ASN A 571 13.04 3.64 22.57
CA ASN A 571 11.96 4.64 22.66
C ASN A 571 12.35 5.96 23.35
N LYS A 572 13.61 6.39 23.28
CA LYS A 572 13.98 7.78 23.57
C LYS A 572 13.99 8.60 22.29
N LEU A 573 13.15 9.65 22.27
CA LEU A 573 13.18 10.69 21.24
C LEU A 573 14.36 11.64 21.54
N PHE A 574 15.17 11.96 20.54
CA PHE A 574 15.94 13.20 20.58
C PHE A 574 14.94 14.35 20.41
N VAL A 575 14.59 15.00 21.51
CA VAL A 575 13.95 16.32 21.50
C VAL A 575 15.08 17.36 21.51
N LYS A 576 15.01 18.34 20.62
CA LYS A 576 15.97 19.45 20.45
C LYS A 576 16.08 20.38 21.69
N ASN A 577 15.59 20.01 22.87
CA ASN A 577 15.36 20.98 23.96
C ASN A 577 16.09 20.71 25.28
N ASP A 578 17.18 19.97 25.30
CA ASP A 578 17.97 19.77 26.53
C ASP A 578 19.48 19.88 26.32
N VAL A 579 19.92 20.87 25.54
CA VAL A 579 21.32 21.28 25.53
C VAL A 579 21.37 22.80 25.57
N SER A 580 22.35 23.32 26.31
CA SER A 580 22.66 24.73 26.56
C SER A 580 22.30 25.70 25.43
N GLU A 581 22.18 27.00 25.76
CA GLU A 581 22.02 28.09 24.78
C GLU A 581 23.06 28.08 23.63
N GLU A 582 24.14 27.31 23.76
CA GLU A 582 25.08 27.00 22.70
C GLU A 582 24.65 25.78 21.86
N PRO A 583 24.66 25.89 20.51
CA PRO A 583 24.33 24.79 19.62
C PRO A 583 25.27 23.59 19.84
N LEU A 584 24.70 22.38 19.74
CA LEU A 584 25.46 21.14 19.79
C LEU A 584 26.49 21.12 18.66
N ARG A 585 27.77 21.31 19.00
CA ARG A 585 28.91 21.02 18.13
C ARG A 585 29.08 19.53 17.85
N ILE A 586 28.90 19.14 16.59
CA ILE A 586 29.10 17.78 16.08
C ILE A 586 30.32 17.77 15.18
N HIS A 587 31.26 16.87 15.45
CA HIS A 587 32.47 16.72 14.66
C HIS A 587 32.41 15.45 13.82
N LEU A 588 32.19 15.62 12.52
CA LEU A 588 32.22 14.54 11.55
C LEU A 588 33.67 14.31 11.08
N VAL A 589 34.17 13.09 11.24
CA VAL A 589 35.51 12.70 10.81
C VAL A 589 35.41 11.54 9.82
N GLY A 590 35.98 11.71 8.63
CA GLY A 590 35.86 10.76 7.54
C GLY A 590 36.86 11.03 6.43
N LYS A 591 36.62 10.50 5.24
CA LYS A 591 37.45 10.71 4.04
C LYS A 591 36.56 11.30 2.95
N GLY A 592 36.43 12.62 2.92
CA GLY A 592 35.49 13.34 2.05
C GLY A 592 35.98 13.57 0.61
N VAL A 593 37.25 13.87 0.38
CA VAL A 593 37.74 14.37 -0.93
C VAL A 593 38.07 13.25 -1.92
N THR A 594 38.18 12.00 -1.46
CA THR A 594 38.51 10.84 -2.32
C THR A 594 37.47 9.73 -2.26
N ASN A 595 36.40 9.89 -1.47
CA ASN A 595 35.28 8.96 -1.41
C ASN A 595 34.07 9.49 -2.19
N PHE A 596 34.34 10.24 -3.27
CA PHE A 596 33.34 10.56 -4.29
C PHE A 596 32.68 9.24 -4.73
N PRO A 597 31.35 9.06 -4.59
CA PRO A 597 30.29 10.02 -4.28
C PRO A 597 29.24 9.48 -3.28
N TRP A 598 29.70 8.77 -2.25
CA TRP A 598 28.81 8.07 -1.29
C TRP A 598 28.08 9.00 -0.32
N GLY A 599 28.43 10.30 -0.29
CA GLY A 599 27.60 11.40 0.23
C GLY A 599 27.21 11.38 1.72
N MET A 600 27.47 10.31 2.48
CA MET A 600 26.91 10.12 3.81
C MET A 600 27.34 11.20 4.80
N GLU A 601 28.60 11.64 4.79
CA GLU A 601 29.04 12.74 5.65
C GLU A 601 28.37 14.07 5.30
N ILE A 602 28.04 14.27 4.02
CA ILE A 602 27.35 15.46 3.51
C ILE A 602 25.86 15.39 3.89
N GLU A 603 25.22 14.24 3.75
CA GLU A 603 23.82 14.07 4.15
C GLU A 603 23.67 14.15 5.67
N MET A 604 24.59 13.54 6.42
CA MET A 604 24.60 13.64 7.89
C MET A 604 24.90 15.07 8.35
N GLN A 605 25.79 15.81 7.66
CA GLN A 605 25.98 17.24 7.91
C GLN A 605 24.65 17.99 7.74
N ARG A 606 23.97 17.83 6.60
CA ARG A 606 22.67 18.49 6.35
C ARG A 606 21.62 18.10 7.40
N VAL A 607 21.60 16.85 7.85
CA VAL A 607 20.69 16.39 8.91
C VAL A 607 21.00 17.11 10.22
N PHE A 608 22.26 17.12 10.66
CA PHE A 608 22.65 17.80 11.91
C PHE A 608 22.46 19.32 11.84
N GLU A 609 22.76 19.95 10.70
CA GLU A 609 22.49 21.38 10.48
C GLU A 609 20.99 21.70 10.54
N ARG A 610 20.12 20.87 9.94
CA ARG A 610 18.66 20.97 10.09
C ARG A 610 18.22 20.78 11.55
N MET A 611 18.91 19.92 12.29
CA MET A 611 18.69 19.76 13.73
C MET A 611 19.19 20.96 14.56
N GLY A 612 19.82 21.97 13.95
CA GLY A 612 20.36 23.15 14.63
C GLY A 612 21.69 22.91 15.33
N CYS A 613 22.42 21.86 14.94
CA CYS A 613 23.78 21.60 15.41
C CYS A 613 24.80 22.42 14.63
N GLU A 614 25.91 22.77 15.28
CA GLU A 614 27.09 23.31 14.61
C GLU A 614 27.93 22.12 14.13
N VAL A 615 28.11 21.97 12.82
CA VAL A 615 28.81 20.80 12.25
C VAL A 615 30.22 21.18 11.80
N MET A 616 31.21 20.45 12.29
CA MET A 616 32.60 20.54 11.85
C MET A 616 32.99 19.28 11.10
N GLN A 617 33.82 19.42 10.06
CA GLN A 617 34.32 18.28 9.29
C GLN A 617 35.84 18.18 9.32
N THR A 618 36.35 16.98 9.53
CA THR A 618 37.77 16.66 9.33
C THR A 618 37.91 15.47 8.40
N ASP A 619 38.38 15.75 7.19
CA ASP A 619 38.91 14.76 6.27
C ASP A 619 40.35 14.38 6.65
N TYR A 620 40.61 13.11 7.01
CA TYR A 620 41.95 12.67 7.41
C TYR A 620 42.96 12.53 6.25
N VAL A 621 42.49 12.54 5.00
CA VAL A 621 43.34 12.55 3.79
C VAL A 621 43.57 13.97 3.32
N ALA A 622 42.51 14.75 3.10
CA ALA A 622 42.63 16.11 2.58
C ALA A 622 43.28 17.07 3.57
N HIS A 623 43.14 16.79 4.88
CA HIS A 623 43.77 17.57 5.93
C HIS A 623 44.94 16.86 6.60
N ALA A 624 45.60 15.91 5.95
CA ALA A 624 46.69 15.14 6.55
C ALA A 624 47.77 16.01 7.25
N ASN A 625 48.11 17.16 6.64
CA ASN A 625 49.13 18.10 7.16
C ASN A 625 48.68 18.91 8.39
N ASP A 626 47.37 19.02 8.64
CA ASP A 626 46.76 19.76 9.76
C ASP A 626 45.79 18.87 10.54
N PHE A 627 45.95 17.55 10.41
CA PHE A 627 44.96 16.59 10.85
C PHE A 627 44.80 16.65 12.36
N ALA A 628 45.90 16.67 13.11
CA ALA A 628 45.87 16.72 14.56
C ALA A 628 45.10 17.95 15.10
N ASN A 629 45.40 19.15 14.60
CA ASN A 629 44.72 20.36 15.05
C ASN A 629 43.21 20.33 14.73
N ARG A 630 42.85 19.81 13.55
CA ARG A 630 41.46 19.68 13.13
C ARG A 630 40.72 18.56 13.83
N PHE A 631 41.42 17.48 14.18
CA PHE A 631 40.89 16.29 14.84
C PHE A 631 40.55 16.57 16.31
N PHE A 632 41.33 17.40 17.00
CA PHE A 632 41.10 17.77 18.41
C PHE A 632 40.25 19.02 18.61
N ARG A 633 39.55 19.51 17.57
CA ARG A 633 38.66 20.66 17.73
C ARG A 633 37.57 20.37 18.76
N PRO A 634 37.27 21.30 19.69
CA PRO A 634 36.26 21.05 20.72
C PRO A 634 34.88 20.78 20.12
N ALA A 635 34.25 19.67 20.52
CA ALA A 635 32.90 19.29 20.13
C ALA A 635 32.16 18.64 21.31
N HIS A 636 30.86 18.41 21.17
CA HIS A 636 30.08 17.63 22.12
C HIS A 636 30.02 16.14 21.73
N LEU A 637 30.11 15.86 20.42
CA LEU A 637 30.08 14.52 19.85
C LEU A 637 31.01 14.44 18.65
N MET A 638 31.87 13.41 18.60
CA MET A 638 32.61 13.02 17.40
C MET A 638 31.94 11.82 16.74
N LEU A 639 31.57 11.95 15.48
CA LEU A 639 31.09 10.84 14.66
C LEU A 639 32.14 10.51 13.61
N VAL A 640 32.71 9.32 13.72
CA VAL A 640 33.76 8.83 12.83
C VAL A 640 33.18 7.82 11.86
N PHE A 641 33.34 8.09 10.57
CA PHE A 641 32.92 7.20 9.49
C PHE A 641 34.08 6.32 9.05
N ARG A 642 33.86 5.00 9.07
CA ARG A 642 34.83 3.94 8.70
C ARG A 642 36.08 3.85 9.58
N GLY A 643 36.59 4.96 10.13
CA GLY A 643 37.67 5.00 11.13
C GLY A 643 39.03 4.44 10.70
N SER A 644 39.18 3.92 9.48
CA SER A 644 40.42 3.28 9.01
C SER A 644 41.64 4.19 9.19
N GLY A 645 42.68 3.66 9.83
CA GLY A 645 43.95 4.36 10.02
C GLY A 645 44.00 5.41 11.15
N ILE A 646 42.92 5.59 11.93
CA ILE A 646 42.94 6.45 13.12
C ILE A 646 43.42 5.62 14.33
N PRO A 647 44.57 5.93 14.95
CA PRO A 647 45.05 5.21 16.13
C PRO A 647 44.07 5.32 17.30
N GLY A 648 43.84 4.22 18.01
CA GLY A 648 42.96 4.18 19.17
C GLY A 648 43.42 5.13 20.29
N GLU A 649 44.72 5.35 20.41
CA GLU A 649 45.34 6.29 21.36
C GLU A 649 44.95 7.74 21.08
N LEU A 650 44.66 8.11 19.82
CA LEU A 650 44.13 9.44 19.50
C LEU A 650 42.68 9.57 19.93
N ILE A 651 41.86 8.52 19.75
CA ILE A 651 40.46 8.49 20.19
C ILE A 651 40.36 8.64 21.70
N GLN A 652 41.21 7.95 22.46
CA GLN A 652 41.26 8.08 23.94
C GLN A 652 41.59 9.48 24.44
N ARG A 653 42.25 10.31 23.62
CA ARG A 653 42.62 11.68 23.96
C ARG A 653 41.51 12.69 23.67
N VAL A 654 40.43 12.27 23.01
CA VAL A 654 39.26 13.11 22.74
C VAL A 654 38.45 13.26 24.03
N PRO A 655 38.25 14.49 24.57
CA PRO A 655 37.61 14.69 25.87
C PRO A 655 36.07 14.64 25.83
N TYR A 656 35.47 14.38 24.66
CA TYR A 656 34.04 14.35 24.41
C TYR A 656 33.62 13.02 23.78
N LYS A 657 32.31 12.78 23.68
CA LYS A 657 31.78 11.46 23.28
C LYS A 657 32.14 11.11 21.85
N THR A 658 32.52 9.84 21.64
CA THR A 658 32.97 9.34 20.34
C THR A 658 32.11 8.18 19.85
N VAL A 659 31.69 8.24 18.59
CA VAL A 659 30.89 7.20 17.94
C VAL A 659 31.59 6.76 16.66
N LEU A 660 31.83 5.47 16.51
CA LEU A 660 32.24 4.87 15.24
C LEU A 660 31.01 4.36 14.50
N TRP A 661 30.68 4.97 13.37
CA TRP A 661 29.71 4.39 12.44
C TRP A 661 30.46 3.68 11.33
N TYR A 662 30.49 2.35 11.42
CA TYR A 662 31.25 1.54 10.51
C TYR A 662 30.37 1.07 9.36
N GLN A 663 30.72 1.51 8.15
CA GLN A 663 29.86 1.44 6.97
C GLN A 663 30.34 0.40 5.96
N ASP A 664 31.39 -0.38 6.19
CA ASP A 664 31.69 -1.49 5.28
C ASP A 664 31.04 -2.80 5.76
N ASP A 665 30.71 -3.68 4.80
CA ASP A 665 30.30 -5.05 5.10
C ASP A 665 31.47 -5.84 5.72
N VAL A 666 31.32 -6.13 7.02
CA VAL A 666 32.29 -6.86 7.84
C VAL A 666 32.57 -8.27 7.34
N PHE A 667 31.65 -8.87 6.59
CA PHE A 667 31.78 -10.22 6.07
C PHE A 667 32.48 -10.27 4.71
N ALA A 668 32.44 -9.19 3.93
CA ALA A 668 32.96 -9.18 2.57
C ALA A 668 34.35 -8.56 2.43
N ALA A 669 34.70 -7.59 3.26
CA ALA A 669 35.93 -6.82 3.10
C ALA A 669 37.02 -7.26 4.10
N GLY A 670 38.12 -7.84 3.60
CA GLY A 670 39.20 -8.38 4.45
C GLY A 670 39.96 -7.32 5.27
N HIS A 671 39.95 -6.06 4.86
CA HIS A 671 40.56 -4.95 5.61
C HIS A 671 39.71 -4.54 6.82
N VAL A 672 38.39 -4.78 6.77
CA VAL A 672 37.46 -4.36 7.83
C VAL A 672 37.80 -4.99 9.16
N ARG A 673 38.14 -6.28 9.16
CA ARG A 673 38.53 -6.97 10.40
C ARG A 673 39.77 -6.34 11.03
N LYS A 674 40.73 -5.93 10.21
CA LYS A 674 41.95 -5.26 10.69
C LYS A 674 41.63 -3.90 11.28
N ASP A 675 40.80 -3.11 10.60
CA ASP A 675 40.41 -1.77 11.08
C ASP A 675 39.60 -1.86 12.38
N LEU A 676 38.63 -2.78 12.46
CA LEU A 676 37.83 -2.98 13.67
C LEU A 676 38.67 -3.46 14.86
N GLN A 677 39.59 -4.40 14.64
CA GLN A 677 40.55 -4.83 15.66
C GLN A 677 41.47 -3.69 16.11
N TYR A 678 41.83 -2.83 15.17
CA TYR A 678 42.80 -1.77 15.38
C TYR A 678 42.26 -0.67 16.29
N ASN A 679 41.04 -0.16 16.05
CA ASN A 679 40.57 1.01 16.77
C ASN A 679 39.12 0.98 17.30
N ALA A 680 38.26 0.05 16.88
CA ALA A 680 36.82 0.14 17.19
C ALA A 680 36.51 0.09 18.69
N ARG A 681 37.28 -0.68 19.46
CA ARG A 681 37.12 -0.81 20.93
C ARG A 681 37.41 0.48 21.71
N PHE A 682 38.04 1.47 21.09
CA PHE A 682 38.42 2.71 21.76
C PHE A 682 37.34 3.79 21.69
N PHE A 683 36.28 3.58 20.91
CA PHE A 683 35.14 4.48 20.83
C PHE A 683 34.16 4.25 21.99
N ASP A 684 33.49 5.32 22.46
CA ASP A 684 32.44 5.19 23.49
C ASP A 684 31.26 4.34 23.00
N HIS A 685 31.01 4.39 21.70
CA HIS A 685 29.92 3.67 21.05
C HIS A 685 30.28 3.28 19.61
N VAL A 686 29.79 2.13 19.16
CA VAL A 686 29.95 1.67 17.79
C VAL A 686 28.59 1.35 17.20
N SER A 687 28.37 1.72 15.94
CA SER A 687 27.13 1.39 15.24
C SER A 687 27.43 0.64 13.94
N THR A 688 26.61 -0.38 13.67
CA THR A 688 26.62 -1.14 12.42
C THR A 688 25.27 -1.04 11.73
N PHE A 689 25.29 -1.03 10.40
CA PHE A 689 24.07 -1.06 9.60
C PHE A 689 23.50 -2.47 9.42
N ASP A 690 24.32 -3.50 9.67
CA ASP A 690 23.92 -4.90 9.58
C ASP A 690 23.73 -5.49 10.98
N ASN A 691 22.47 -5.74 11.35
CA ASN A 691 22.12 -6.33 12.64
C ASN A 691 22.77 -7.71 12.85
N ASN A 692 23.02 -8.47 11.77
CA ASN A 692 23.66 -9.78 11.85
C ASN A 692 25.18 -9.66 12.12
N ALA A 693 25.77 -8.49 11.86
CA ALA A 693 27.18 -8.24 12.11
C ALA A 693 27.49 -7.97 13.60
N ILE A 694 26.51 -7.64 14.46
CA ILE A 694 26.73 -7.30 15.88
C ILE A 694 27.64 -8.32 16.59
N MET A 695 27.36 -9.61 16.40
CA MET A 695 28.14 -10.68 17.04
C MET A 695 29.57 -10.76 16.53
N GLU A 696 29.83 -10.32 15.30
CA GLU A 696 31.18 -10.26 14.71
C GLU A 696 31.99 -9.09 15.30
N TYR A 697 31.39 -7.91 15.50
CA TYR A 697 32.07 -6.78 16.18
C TYR A 697 32.45 -7.11 17.63
N LYS A 698 31.58 -7.82 18.36
CA LYS A 698 31.86 -8.23 19.75
C LYS A 698 33.12 -9.09 19.87
N LYS A 699 33.46 -9.89 18.84
CA LYS A 699 34.71 -10.68 18.82
C LYS A 699 35.97 -9.82 18.81
N TYR A 700 35.86 -8.56 18.39
CA TYR A 700 36.97 -7.60 18.34
C TYR A 700 37.01 -6.68 19.57
N GLY A 701 36.29 -7.02 20.65
CA GLY A 701 36.31 -6.28 21.91
C GLY A 701 35.41 -5.04 21.93
N VAL A 702 34.45 -4.95 21.01
CA VAL A 702 33.45 -3.89 21.01
C VAL A 702 32.29 -4.28 21.93
N GLU A 703 32.24 -3.69 23.11
CA GLU A 703 31.20 -3.99 24.11
C GLU A 703 29.88 -3.22 23.85
N LYS A 704 29.99 -1.95 23.47
CA LYS A 704 28.85 -1.05 23.22
C LYS A 704 28.60 -0.90 21.74
N ILE A 705 27.81 -1.82 21.19
CA ILE A 705 27.41 -1.80 19.78
C ILE A 705 25.89 -1.84 19.60
N ASP A 706 25.37 -0.92 18.79
CA ASP A 706 23.97 -0.90 18.37
C ASP A 706 23.81 -1.09 16.85
N TRP A 707 22.63 -1.58 16.47
CA TRP A 707 22.21 -1.59 15.07
C TRP A 707 21.52 -0.29 14.72
N LEU A 708 22.05 0.39 13.70
CA LEU A 708 21.47 1.59 13.11
C LEU A 708 21.10 1.28 11.65
N PRO A 709 19.81 1.04 11.33
CA PRO A 709 19.40 0.69 9.97
C PRO A 709 19.71 1.83 9.00
N LEU A 710 20.00 1.47 7.74
CA LEU A 710 20.15 2.45 6.67
C LEU A 710 18.79 3.10 6.36
N GLY A 711 18.80 4.41 6.17
CA GLY A 711 17.66 5.19 5.68
C GLY A 711 17.76 5.42 4.16
N ALA A 712 16.72 6.01 3.57
CA ALA A 712 16.77 6.52 2.21
C ALA A 712 16.34 8.00 2.23
N THR A 713 17.05 8.84 1.48
CA THR A 713 16.82 10.27 1.32
C THR A 713 15.75 10.48 0.25
N PRO A 714 14.48 10.76 0.63
CA PRO A 714 13.37 10.76 -0.32
C PRO A 714 13.49 11.85 -1.40
N GLU A 715 14.23 12.92 -1.13
CA GLU A 715 14.51 13.99 -2.08
C GLU A 715 15.35 13.50 -3.27
N ILE A 716 16.20 12.49 -3.05
CA ILE A 716 17.07 11.89 -4.07
C ILE A 716 16.43 10.63 -4.63
N TYR A 717 16.03 9.73 -3.74
CA TYR A 717 15.48 8.41 -4.06
C TYR A 717 13.96 8.43 -3.96
N ASN A 718 13.32 9.09 -4.92
CA ASN A 718 11.87 9.06 -5.12
C ASN A 718 11.48 8.36 -6.42
N LYS A 719 10.21 7.97 -6.49
CA LYS A 719 9.61 7.45 -7.72
C LYS A 719 9.48 8.60 -8.71
N GLN A 720 10.09 8.43 -9.88
CA GLN A 720 10.02 9.36 -10.99
C GLN A 720 9.37 8.66 -12.17
N PHE A 721 8.48 9.38 -12.87
CA PHE A 721 7.78 8.88 -14.05
C PHE A 721 8.62 9.17 -15.30
N LEU A 722 9.71 8.41 -15.47
CA LEU A 722 10.62 8.53 -16.61
C LEU A 722 10.35 7.44 -17.67
N PRO A 723 10.56 7.73 -18.96
CA PRO A 723 10.53 6.72 -20.02
C PRO A 723 11.48 5.56 -19.70
N LYS A 724 11.02 4.32 -19.92
CA LYS A 724 11.82 3.12 -19.62
C LYS A 724 12.82 2.86 -20.74
N LYS A 725 14.11 3.06 -20.45
CA LYS A 725 15.23 2.85 -21.37
C LYS A 725 15.87 1.47 -21.26
N TYR A 726 15.76 0.83 -20.10
CA TYR A 726 16.43 -0.45 -19.82
C TYR A 726 15.43 -1.49 -19.31
N ASP A 727 15.55 -2.74 -19.75
CA ASP A 727 14.72 -3.83 -19.23
C ASP A 727 15.17 -4.20 -17.82
N VAL A 728 16.49 -4.28 -17.65
CA VAL A 728 17.11 -4.59 -16.38
C VAL A 728 18.23 -3.57 -16.13
N SER A 729 18.30 -2.99 -14.95
CA SER A 729 19.46 -2.19 -14.54
C SER A 729 20.12 -2.76 -13.30
N PHE A 730 21.44 -2.62 -13.23
CA PHE A 730 22.22 -2.83 -12.01
C PHE A 730 23.19 -1.67 -11.86
N VAL A 731 23.06 -0.93 -10.76
CA VAL A 731 24.00 0.12 -10.40
C VAL A 731 24.91 -0.42 -9.30
N GLY A 732 26.17 -0.72 -9.65
CA GLY A 732 27.05 -1.46 -8.76
C GLY A 732 28.39 -1.87 -9.34
N ASN A 733 29.29 -2.37 -8.49
CA ASN A 733 30.53 -3.01 -8.95
C ASN A 733 30.22 -4.42 -9.48
N ILE A 734 30.81 -4.76 -10.63
CA ILE A 734 30.79 -6.12 -11.18
C ILE A 734 31.87 -6.95 -10.46
N TYR A 735 31.42 -7.89 -9.63
CA TYR A 735 32.29 -8.89 -9.03
C TYR A 735 32.22 -10.21 -9.81
N PRO A 736 33.26 -11.08 -9.76
CA PRO A 736 33.30 -12.33 -10.52
C PRO A 736 32.07 -13.23 -10.30
N ASN A 737 31.55 -13.26 -9.07
CA ASN A 737 30.36 -14.01 -8.69
C ASN A 737 29.04 -13.47 -9.28
N ARG A 738 29.04 -12.29 -9.90
CA ARG A 738 27.88 -11.66 -10.56
C ARG A 738 28.00 -11.69 -12.08
N LYS A 739 29.22 -11.80 -12.60
CA LYS A 739 29.51 -11.72 -14.03
C LYS A 739 28.73 -12.77 -14.85
N ALA A 740 28.70 -14.02 -14.40
CA ALA A 740 27.95 -15.08 -15.08
C ALA A 740 26.43 -14.80 -15.16
N LEU A 741 25.86 -14.12 -14.16
CA LEU A 741 24.47 -13.71 -14.17
C LEU A 741 24.24 -12.58 -15.19
N PHE A 742 25.09 -11.55 -15.17
CA PHE A 742 24.99 -10.45 -16.14
C PHE A 742 25.22 -10.91 -17.58
N ASP A 743 26.19 -11.78 -17.82
CA ASP A 743 26.44 -12.38 -19.15
C ASP A 743 25.24 -13.20 -19.65
N ARG A 744 24.43 -13.78 -18.74
CA ARG A 744 23.20 -14.48 -19.11
C ARG A 744 22.02 -13.54 -19.32
N LEU A 745 21.91 -12.50 -18.49
CA LEU A 745 20.84 -11.51 -18.59
C LEU A 745 20.99 -10.64 -19.83
N ALA A 746 22.20 -10.19 -20.14
CA ALA A 746 22.51 -9.37 -21.32
C ALA A 746 22.21 -10.09 -22.64
N LYS A 747 22.12 -11.43 -22.65
CA LYS A 747 21.71 -12.21 -23.84
C LYS A 747 20.22 -12.16 -24.12
N LYS A 748 19.40 -11.76 -23.14
CA LYS A 748 17.93 -11.85 -23.20
C LYS A 748 17.22 -10.54 -22.87
N PHE A 749 17.91 -9.58 -22.28
CA PHE A 749 17.34 -8.33 -21.79
C PHE A 749 18.29 -7.18 -22.14
N ASN A 750 17.74 -6.01 -22.42
CA ASN A 750 18.50 -4.77 -22.48
C ASN A 750 19.00 -4.41 -21.06
N LEU A 751 20.16 -4.97 -20.71
CA LEU A 751 20.78 -4.88 -19.39
C LEU A 751 21.71 -3.66 -19.33
N HIS A 752 21.37 -2.70 -18.48
CA HIS A 752 22.25 -1.58 -18.15
C HIS A 752 23.02 -1.85 -16.86
N VAL A 753 24.34 -2.02 -16.97
CA VAL A 753 25.23 -2.10 -15.81
C VAL A 753 26.13 -0.87 -15.78
N SER A 754 26.07 -0.11 -14.69
CA SER A 754 26.90 1.08 -14.53
C SER A 754 27.28 1.33 -13.08
N GLN A 755 28.25 2.22 -12.88
CA GLN A 755 28.51 2.84 -11.59
C GLN A 755 27.91 4.24 -11.63
N ALA A 756 26.84 4.43 -10.88
CA ALA A 756 26.11 5.67 -10.75
C ALA A 756 25.69 5.85 -9.29
N PHE A 757 25.36 7.07 -8.91
CA PHE A 757 25.18 7.44 -7.51
C PHE A 757 24.14 8.54 -7.37
N ALA A 758 23.55 8.67 -6.17
CA ALA A 758 22.56 9.69 -5.85
C ALA A 758 21.49 9.85 -6.96
N GLN A 759 21.31 11.06 -7.49
CA GLN A 759 20.28 11.37 -8.49
C GLN A 759 20.45 10.55 -9.78
N ASP A 760 21.68 10.26 -10.20
CA ASP A 760 21.91 9.44 -11.40
C ASP A 760 21.57 7.97 -11.17
N ALA A 761 21.87 7.44 -9.98
CA ALA A 761 21.41 6.10 -9.61
C ALA A 761 19.88 6.06 -9.56
N ALA A 762 19.24 7.03 -8.90
CA ALA A 762 17.79 7.13 -8.83
C ALA A 762 17.15 7.26 -10.21
N ARG A 763 17.74 8.07 -11.11
CA ARG A 763 17.29 8.21 -12.49
C ARG A 763 17.40 6.88 -13.23
N ILE A 764 18.53 6.18 -13.16
CA ILE A 764 18.73 4.88 -13.83
C ILE A 764 17.75 3.83 -13.29
N TYR A 765 17.49 3.83 -11.98
CA TYR A 765 16.48 2.97 -11.36
C TYR A 765 15.08 3.26 -11.92
N ASN A 766 14.74 4.53 -12.08
CA ASN A 766 13.45 4.96 -12.63
C ASN A 766 13.36 4.84 -14.16
N GLU A 767 14.48 4.78 -14.89
CA GLU A 767 14.55 4.48 -16.33
C GLU A 767 14.53 2.97 -16.61
N ALA A 768 14.65 2.11 -15.60
CA ALA A 768 14.63 0.67 -15.76
C ALA A 768 13.25 0.06 -15.47
N LYS A 769 12.89 -1.03 -16.16
CA LYS A 769 11.70 -1.84 -15.86
C LYS A 769 11.93 -2.71 -14.62
N ILE A 770 13.12 -3.31 -14.52
CA ILE A 770 13.56 -4.12 -13.39
C ILE A 770 14.89 -3.55 -12.87
N VAL A 771 14.96 -3.30 -11.57
CA VAL A 771 16.21 -2.92 -10.90
C VAL A 771 16.73 -4.13 -10.14
N LEU A 772 17.92 -4.60 -10.50
CA LEU A 772 18.63 -5.60 -9.72
C LEU A 772 19.37 -4.91 -8.60
N ASN A 773 19.09 -5.34 -7.37
CA ASN A 773 19.94 -5.07 -6.23
C ASN A 773 20.61 -6.37 -5.80
N LEU A 774 21.90 -6.50 -6.12
CA LEU A 774 22.71 -7.63 -5.68
C LEU A 774 23.56 -7.16 -4.49
N GLY A 775 23.21 -7.69 -3.31
CA GLY A 775 23.97 -7.52 -2.08
C GLY A 775 25.39 -8.08 -2.18
N ILE A 776 26.29 -7.50 -1.40
CA ILE A 776 27.66 -8.01 -1.21
C ILE A 776 27.63 -8.89 0.06
N GLY A 777 28.50 -9.91 0.11
CA GLY A 777 28.70 -10.72 1.32
C GLY A 777 27.54 -11.65 1.67
N LYS A 778 27.60 -12.20 2.88
CA LYS A 778 26.69 -13.26 3.35
C LYS A 778 25.29 -12.77 3.70
N THR A 779 25.16 -11.47 4.01
CA THR A 779 23.90 -10.89 4.50
C THR A 779 23.09 -10.26 3.37
N GLY A 780 23.68 -10.07 2.19
CA GLY A 780 22.97 -9.60 1.01
C GLY A 780 22.53 -8.13 1.09
N ILE A 781 23.04 -7.37 2.07
CA ILE A 781 22.72 -5.96 2.24
C ILE A 781 23.57 -5.12 1.28
N GLN A 782 22.94 -4.18 0.57
CA GLN A 782 23.64 -3.25 -0.33
C GLN A 782 23.33 -1.82 0.07
N GLN A 783 24.37 -1.04 0.36
CA GLN A 783 24.21 0.33 0.85
C GLN A 783 23.77 1.34 -0.22
N ARG A 784 24.02 1.06 -1.50
CA ARG A 784 23.78 2.02 -2.61
C ARG A 784 22.31 2.40 -2.82
N VAL A 785 21.37 1.63 -2.26
CA VAL A 785 19.93 1.90 -2.35
C VAL A 785 19.40 2.62 -1.11
N PHE A 786 20.23 2.75 -0.08
CA PHE A 786 19.88 3.31 1.22
C PHE A 786 20.93 4.35 1.63
N GLU A 787 20.78 5.55 1.07
CA GLU A 787 21.47 6.78 1.47
C GLU A 787 20.45 7.84 1.84
#